data_AF-A0A443PBQ1-F1
#
_entry.id   AF-A0A443PBQ1-F1
#
_cell.length_a   1.000
_cell.length_b   1.000
_cell.length_c   1.000
_cell.angle_alpha   90.00
_cell.angle_beta   90.00
_cell.angle_gamma   90.00
#
_symmetry.space_group_name_H-M   'P 1'
#
loop_
_entity.id
_entity.type
_entity.pdbx_description
1 polymer ?
#
loop_
_entity_poly.entity_id
_entity_poly.type
_entity_poly.pdbx_seq_one_letter_code
_entity_poly.pdbx_strand_id
1 'polypeptide(L)'
;MECNTSRWNLMWVVNQDRCDQYGICGAYGSCDSNRIVECECLRGFEPKTPSDWNLRDWSGGCVRRRSLDCDGKGDGFIRLERVKLPDTSRSWVEPGLSLEACKEECLKNCSCTAYASAYISEGNPGCLMWNGNLVDLKVISDGEQDIYTRVAASELVDTLTPIQSVRDGETLISAGEKFVLGFFSPDNYKNRYVGIWYNKIPNQTIVWTANRENPVRNSSGILTIKGGNLVLLDGGDNNNIILWSTNVSSSTMANNSSARLTDSGNLVLKDGQQRTSWESFDYPTNTYLPRMKLGFKKRTGLNRILTSWKSADDPAPGEFSLGLDPRGVPQYFLRMGSERIWRSGPWNGQRLIGVPLMNRYSVFSWSYVTNDDEIYLMYDGKNSSITARYVLDRSGLLQRLIWNDNTSRWNLMSVATQDRCDQYGNCGAYGSCDSSRVVECECLRGFEPKAPSDWNLRDWSGGCVRRRSLDCDGKGDGFIRLERVKLPDTSRSWVEPDLSLEACKEECLKNCSCTAYASAYISEGNPGCLMWNGDLVDLKVISDGEQDIYTRVAASELDGSTIGNSGGLQGKKKLLVTILTIIPGLFLFVLCGYCWWRKAKGCEMNEKRAIVLNGNDIEENGKGLELPLFNVSVIAAATNNFAESNLLGKGGFGFVYKGQLLNGQEIAVKRLSQNSSQGIEEFKNEITLIAKLQHRNLVRLLGYGINGQEKILIYEYMRNKSLDSLIFDQTTSAMLDWRKRFRIIGGIARGILYLHEDSRLRIIHRDLKVSNILLDDDMNARISDFGMARIFGQDQAQANTNRVVGTYGYMSPEYAMHGRFSVKSDAFSFGVILLEIISGKRNNYCSDCCSMNLIGHVWEKWKEGKALEVVDSSMNMSSSESEVLRCIQVGLLCVQEKAKDRPNMSSVIFMLDNETMMLSPQQPAFYFGKGNCSDRQHVSTNGIVSCSINDVTMTKMEAR
;
A
#
# COMPACT_ATOMS: atom_id res chain seq x y z
N MET A 1 20.26 73.40 -65.25
CA MET A 1 19.85 74.05 -63.99
C MET A 1 18.38 73.80 -63.79
N GLU A 2 17.94 72.56 -63.66
CA GLU A 2 18.24 71.56 -62.59
C GLU A 2 17.43 71.83 -61.33
N CYS A 3 16.77 70.79 -60.84
CA CYS A 3 15.89 70.85 -59.68
C CYS A 3 16.71 70.88 -58.38
N ASN A 4 16.15 71.49 -57.35
CA ASN A 4 16.37 71.00 -55.99
C ASN A 4 15.02 70.93 -55.27
N THR A 5 14.74 69.78 -54.63
CA THR A 5 13.42 69.46 -54.06
C THR A 5 13.38 69.76 -52.57
N SER A 6 12.21 70.19 -52.10
CA SER A 6 11.95 70.42 -50.67
C SER A 6 11.87 69.10 -49.88
N ARG A 7 12.23 69.13 -48.60
CA ARG A 7 11.66 68.23 -47.57
C ARG A 7 11.88 68.70 -46.11
N TRP A 8 10.89 68.30 -45.32
CA TRP A 8 10.50 68.63 -43.95
C TRP A 8 11.49 68.31 -42.82
N ASN A 9 11.25 68.91 -41.64
CA ASN A 9 11.91 68.62 -40.35
C ASN A 9 11.40 67.30 -39.70
N LEU A 10 12.14 66.79 -38.72
CA LEU A 10 11.69 65.76 -37.76
C LEU A 10 11.97 66.20 -36.30
N MET A 11 11.17 65.76 -35.33
CA MET A 11 11.23 66.24 -33.93
C MET A 11 11.39 65.15 -32.85
N TRP A 12 11.58 63.88 -33.21
CA TRP A 12 11.62 62.76 -32.26
C TRP A 12 12.89 61.93 -32.41
N VAL A 13 13.44 61.49 -31.27
CA VAL A 13 14.57 60.55 -31.17
C VAL A 13 14.08 59.33 -30.42
N VAL A 14 14.24 58.14 -31.01
CA VAL A 14 13.80 56.86 -30.43
C VAL A 14 14.95 56.23 -29.65
N ASN A 15 14.71 55.86 -28.40
CA ASN A 15 15.63 55.05 -27.62
C ASN A 15 15.72 53.66 -28.24
N GLN A 16 16.93 53.16 -28.51
CA GLN A 16 17.12 51.85 -29.12
C GLN A 16 17.01 50.71 -28.09
N ASP A 17 15.78 50.36 -27.73
CA ASP A 17 15.48 48.95 -27.44
C ASP A 17 15.76 48.14 -28.72
N ARG A 18 16.37 46.96 -28.60
CA ARG A 18 16.57 46.05 -29.74
C ARG A 18 15.25 45.66 -30.39
N CYS A 19 14.19 45.53 -29.61
CA CYS A 19 12.85 45.26 -30.11
C CYS A 19 12.19 46.46 -30.83
N ASP A 20 12.81 47.64 -30.86
CA ASP A 20 12.38 48.78 -31.68
C ASP A 20 13.12 48.84 -33.03
N GLN A 21 14.05 47.92 -33.30
CA GLN A 21 14.61 47.71 -34.64
C GLN A 21 13.57 47.01 -35.52
N TYR A 22 13.06 47.74 -36.52
CA TYR A 22 11.96 47.30 -37.38
C TYR A 22 12.15 45.88 -37.93
N GLY A 23 11.21 44.99 -37.59
CA GLY A 23 11.18 43.63 -38.11
C GLY A 23 12.31 42.72 -37.64
N ILE A 24 12.95 42.99 -36.50
CA ILE A 24 14.07 42.20 -35.96
C ILE A 24 13.77 40.69 -35.83
N CYS A 25 12.53 40.32 -35.46
CA CYS A 25 12.07 38.92 -35.40
C CYS A 25 11.46 38.40 -36.71
N GLY A 26 11.62 39.14 -37.81
CA GLY A 26 11.06 38.84 -39.13
C GLY A 26 9.53 38.72 -39.16
N ALA A 27 9.03 37.86 -40.06
CA ALA A 27 7.60 37.59 -40.19
C ALA A 27 7.11 36.59 -39.14
N TYR A 28 5.93 36.80 -38.53
CA TYR A 28 5.32 35.93 -37.53
C TYR A 28 6.19 35.56 -36.30
N GLY A 29 7.28 36.31 -36.08
CA GLY A 29 8.02 36.33 -34.82
C GLY A 29 7.61 37.53 -33.98
N SER A 30 7.63 37.37 -32.66
CA SER A 30 7.32 38.42 -31.68
C SER A 30 8.55 38.74 -30.82
N CYS A 31 8.88 40.01 -30.71
CA CYS A 31 9.98 40.49 -29.85
C CYS A 31 9.50 40.75 -28.43
N ASP A 32 10.23 40.30 -27.40
CA ASP A 32 9.95 40.60 -25.99
C ASP A 32 11.25 40.97 -25.29
N SER A 33 11.50 42.27 -25.12
CA SER A 33 12.74 42.81 -24.54
C SER A 33 12.89 42.55 -23.03
N ASN A 34 11.92 41.88 -22.39
CA ASN A 34 12.03 41.42 -21.01
C ASN A 34 12.57 39.97 -20.90
N ARG A 35 12.80 39.27 -22.03
CA ARG A 35 13.22 37.85 -22.04
C ARG A 35 14.70 37.63 -22.33
N ILE A 36 15.19 36.48 -21.87
CA ILE A 36 16.57 35.99 -22.10
C ILE A 36 16.81 35.63 -23.58
N VAL A 37 15.75 35.30 -24.31
CA VAL A 37 15.70 35.15 -25.77
C VAL A 37 14.80 36.27 -26.29
N GLU A 38 15.37 37.18 -27.09
CA GLU A 38 14.72 38.47 -27.42
C GLU A 38 13.59 38.31 -28.47
N CYS A 39 13.63 37.25 -29.28
CA CYS A 39 12.59 36.89 -30.27
C CYS A 39 12.10 35.44 -30.11
N GLU A 40 10.78 35.27 -30.11
CA GLU A 40 10.10 33.97 -30.16
C GLU A 40 9.17 33.87 -31.39
N CYS A 41 8.96 32.67 -31.91
CA CYS A 41 7.92 32.45 -32.93
C CYS A 41 6.55 32.32 -32.29
N LEU A 42 5.53 32.87 -32.96
CA LEU A 42 4.13 32.71 -32.57
C LEU A 42 3.75 31.22 -32.43
N ARG A 43 2.85 30.90 -31.50
CA ARG A 43 2.34 29.53 -31.32
C ARG A 43 1.54 29.11 -32.57
N GLY A 44 1.80 27.92 -33.09
CA GLY A 44 1.36 27.49 -34.43
C GLY A 44 2.30 27.92 -35.57
N PHE A 45 3.42 28.58 -35.24
CA PHE A 45 4.49 28.98 -36.16
C PHE A 45 5.84 28.42 -35.67
N GLU A 46 6.85 28.43 -36.54
CA GLU A 46 8.20 27.92 -36.29
C GLU A 46 9.25 28.73 -37.04
N PRO A 47 10.54 28.73 -36.60
CA PRO A 47 11.57 29.53 -37.27
C PRO A 47 11.76 29.09 -38.72
N LYS A 48 11.77 30.06 -39.65
CA LYS A 48 12.00 29.82 -41.08
C LYS A 48 13.40 29.27 -41.36
N THR A 49 14.38 29.68 -40.56
CA THR A 49 15.74 29.11 -40.53
C THR A 49 16.17 28.85 -39.08
N PRO A 50 15.91 27.63 -38.54
CA PRO A 50 16.21 27.32 -37.14
C PRO A 50 17.69 27.38 -36.77
N SER A 51 18.61 27.24 -37.73
CA SER A 51 20.05 27.47 -37.53
C SER A 51 20.33 28.89 -37.04
N ASP A 52 19.77 29.86 -37.76
CA ASP A 52 20.03 31.28 -37.62
C ASP A 52 19.33 31.78 -36.35
N TRP A 53 18.09 31.32 -36.14
CA TRP A 53 17.28 31.60 -34.96
C TRP A 53 17.97 31.19 -33.64
N ASN A 54 18.66 30.04 -33.64
CA ASN A 54 19.46 29.56 -32.50
C ASN A 54 20.78 30.33 -32.33
N LEU A 55 21.31 30.93 -33.39
CA LEU A 55 22.48 31.82 -33.36
C LEU A 55 22.12 33.28 -33.03
N ARG A 56 20.84 33.57 -32.73
CA ARG A 56 20.26 34.91 -32.50
C ARG A 56 20.19 35.82 -33.74
N ASP A 57 20.14 35.25 -34.93
CA ASP A 57 19.68 35.95 -36.13
C ASP A 57 18.23 35.55 -36.42
N TRP A 58 17.32 36.46 -36.13
CA TRP A 58 15.87 36.26 -36.25
C TRP A 58 15.30 36.93 -37.51
N SER A 59 16.14 37.54 -38.34
CA SER A 59 15.74 38.34 -39.51
C SER A 59 15.00 37.53 -40.59
N GLY A 60 15.30 36.23 -40.69
CA GLY A 60 14.59 35.29 -41.55
C GLY A 60 13.10 35.15 -41.19
N GLY A 61 12.73 35.40 -39.93
CA GLY A 61 11.38 35.25 -39.41
C GLY A 61 10.97 33.81 -39.13
N CYS A 62 9.69 33.67 -38.86
CA CYS A 62 8.96 32.42 -38.67
C CYS A 62 8.02 32.14 -39.86
N VAL A 63 7.56 30.90 -39.96
CA VAL A 63 6.53 30.45 -40.91
C VAL A 63 5.44 29.69 -40.16
N ARG A 64 4.23 29.68 -40.71
CA ARG A 64 3.07 28.99 -40.12
C ARG A 64 3.28 27.48 -40.29
N ARG A 65 3.25 26.71 -39.21
CA ARG A 65 3.56 25.25 -39.21
C ARG A 65 2.64 24.46 -40.14
N ARG A 66 1.42 24.95 -40.30
CA ARG A 66 0.36 24.35 -41.12
C ARG A 66 -0.33 25.45 -41.92
N SER A 67 -0.55 25.20 -43.20
CA SER A 67 -1.34 26.09 -44.07
C SER A 67 -2.78 26.21 -43.53
N LEU A 68 -3.43 27.31 -43.89
CA LEU A 68 -4.83 27.54 -43.55
C LEU A 68 -5.74 26.69 -44.45
N ASP A 69 -6.82 26.18 -43.88
CA ASP A 69 -7.79 25.31 -44.57
C ASP A 69 -8.75 26.15 -45.44
N CYS A 70 -8.98 27.40 -45.06
CA CYS A 70 -9.67 28.45 -45.83
C CYS A 70 -11.14 28.23 -46.22
N ASP A 71 -11.66 27.00 -46.20
CA ASP A 71 -13.06 26.63 -46.52
C ASP A 71 -14.09 27.06 -45.44
N GLY A 72 -13.76 28.06 -44.63
CA GLY A 72 -14.64 28.70 -43.64
C GLY A 72 -15.02 27.84 -42.43
N LYS A 73 -14.47 26.63 -42.28
CA LYS A 73 -14.82 25.68 -41.19
C LYS A 73 -13.65 24.98 -40.49
N GLY A 74 -12.46 24.98 -41.08
CA GLY A 74 -11.29 24.24 -40.58
C GLY A 74 -10.17 25.09 -39.96
N ASP A 75 -10.35 26.41 -39.81
CA ASP A 75 -9.38 27.32 -39.20
C ASP A 75 -9.82 27.80 -37.82
N GLY A 76 -8.83 28.06 -36.95
CA GLY A 76 -8.99 28.70 -35.66
C GLY A 76 -8.04 29.90 -35.50
N PHE A 77 -7.99 30.47 -34.30
CA PHE A 77 -7.12 31.61 -33.98
C PHE A 77 -6.42 31.39 -32.64
N ILE A 78 -5.16 31.80 -32.56
CA ILE A 78 -4.40 31.88 -31.32
C ILE A 78 -4.16 33.35 -30.99
N ARG A 79 -4.61 33.76 -29.80
CA ARG A 79 -4.40 35.10 -29.22
C ARG A 79 -2.94 35.24 -28.79
N LEU A 80 -2.31 36.35 -29.15
CA LEU A 80 -1.16 36.90 -28.43
C LEU A 80 -1.60 38.20 -27.76
N GLU A 81 -1.26 38.34 -26.48
CA GLU A 81 -1.74 39.42 -25.62
C GLU A 81 -0.71 40.55 -25.47
N ARG A 82 -1.19 41.78 -25.27
CA ARG A 82 -0.38 42.97 -24.92
C ARG A 82 0.76 43.23 -25.92
N VAL A 83 0.38 43.44 -27.17
CA VAL A 83 1.27 43.67 -28.30
C VAL A 83 1.21 45.12 -28.80
N LYS A 84 2.36 45.61 -29.28
CA LYS A 84 2.39 46.54 -30.41
C LYS A 84 1.90 45.77 -31.63
N LEU A 85 0.79 46.20 -32.22
CA LEU A 85 0.25 45.59 -33.44
C LEU A 85 1.29 45.64 -34.59
N PRO A 86 1.33 44.60 -35.45
CA PRO A 86 2.31 44.49 -36.52
C PRO A 86 2.02 45.50 -37.65
N ASP A 87 3.00 45.69 -38.55
CA ASP A 87 2.91 46.65 -39.65
C ASP A 87 1.53 46.63 -40.36
N THR A 88 0.88 47.78 -40.33
CA THR A 88 -0.48 47.98 -40.83
C THR A 88 -0.52 48.26 -42.33
N SER A 89 0.64 48.36 -43.01
CA SER A 89 0.75 48.58 -44.47
C SER A 89 0.07 47.51 -45.33
N ARG A 90 -0.25 46.34 -44.76
CA ARG A 90 -1.03 45.25 -45.39
C ARG A 90 -2.30 44.90 -44.62
N SER A 91 -2.81 45.83 -43.83
CA SER A 91 -4.09 45.72 -43.14
C SER A 91 -5.18 46.55 -43.80
N TRP A 92 -6.44 46.23 -43.53
CA TRP A 92 -7.58 47.11 -43.76
C TRP A 92 -8.46 47.17 -42.51
N VAL A 93 -9.35 48.15 -42.46
CA VAL A 93 -10.21 48.42 -41.30
C VAL A 93 -11.66 48.20 -41.69
N GLU A 94 -12.36 47.35 -40.95
CA GLU A 94 -13.80 47.10 -41.14
C GLU A 94 -14.57 47.74 -39.96
N PRO A 95 -15.29 48.86 -40.18
CA PRO A 95 -15.95 49.62 -39.11
C PRO A 95 -17.30 49.01 -38.70
N GLY A 96 -17.66 49.13 -37.42
CA GLY A 96 -18.97 48.72 -36.90
C GLY A 96 -19.10 47.23 -36.58
N LEU A 97 -18.07 46.41 -36.83
CA LEU A 97 -18.06 45.00 -36.47
C LEU A 97 -17.62 44.77 -35.01
N SER A 98 -18.25 43.79 -34.35
CA SER A 98 -17.77 43.24 -33.08
C SER A 98 -16.63 42.24 -33.33
N LEU A 99 -15.77 42.02 -32.32
CA LEU A 99 -14.60 41.14 -32.40
C LEU A 99 -14.94 39.73 -32.97
N GLU A 100 -16.09 39.18 -32.59
CA GLU A 100 -16.53 37.86 -33.04
C GLU A 100 -17.11 37.88 -34.46
N ALA A 101 -17.70 38.99 -34.90
CA ALA A 101 -18.05 39.19 -36.31
C ALA A 101 -16.78 39.34 -37.17
N CYS A 102 -15.74 40.00 -36.66
CA CYS A 102 -14.44 40.12 -37.32
C CYS A 102 -13.73 38.77 -37.48
N LYS A 103 -13.87 37.87 -36.50
CA LYS A 103 -13.43 36.47 -36.61
C LYS A 103 -14.09 35.78 -37.81
N GLU A 104 -15.42 35.82 -37.88
CA GLU A 104 -16.17 35.18 -38.96
C GLU A 104 -15.91 35.83 -40.33
N GLU A 105 -15.72 37.15 -40.39
CA GLU A 105 -15.36 37.86 -41.63
C GLU A 105 -13.94 37.51 -42.10
N CYS A 106 -12.98 37.44 -41.17
CA CYS A 106 -11.64 36.97 -41.46
C CYS A 106 -11.65 35.51 -41.97
N LEU A 107 -12.46 34.62 -41.37
CA LEU A 107 -12.58 33.22 -41.83
C LEU A 107 -13.04 33.10 -43.28
N LYS A 108 -13.98 33.95 -43.75
CA LYS A 108 -14.47 33.96 -45.14
C LYS A 108 -13.38 34.32 -46.17
N ASN A 109 -12.40 35.15 -45.79
CA ASN A 109 -11.32 35.54 -46.68
C ASN A 109 -10.05 34.73 -46.36
N CYS A 110 -9.68 33.79 -47.23
CA CYS A 110 -8.45 32.98 -47.09
C CYS A 110 -7.17 33.82 -46.95
N SER A 111 -7.15 35.05 -47.50
CA SER A 111 -6.00 35.96 -47.40
C SER A 111 -5.83 36.53 -45.98
N CYS A 112 -6.89 36.54 -45.16
CA CYS A 112 -6.88 37.11 -43.83
C CYS A 112 -6.10 36.21 -42.85
N THR A 113 -4.97 36.71 -42.35
CA THR A 113 -4.01 35.96 -41.53
C THR A 113 -4.07 36.28 -40.03
N ALA A 114 -4.64 37.43 -39.66
CA ALA A 114 -4.93 37.82 -38.28
C ALA A 114 -5.95 38.98 -38.24
N TYR A 115 -6.54 39.21 -37.06
CA TYR A 115 -7.35 40.39 -36.78
C TYR A 115 -7.09 40.93 -35.36
N ALA A 116 -7.44 42.20 -35.13
CA ALA A 116 -7.36 42.90 -33.85
C ALA A 116 -8.49 43.94 -33.75
N SER A 117 -8.83 44.38 -32.54
CA SER A 117 -9.82 45.45 -32.31
C SER A 117 -9.26 46.82 -32.75
N ALA A 118 -10.14 47.67 -33.29
CA ALA A 118 -9.83 49.03 -33.71
C ALA A 118 -10.89 50.01 -33.21
N TYR A 119 -10.45 51.13 -32.63
CA TYR A 119 -11.33 52.20 -32.16
C TYR A 119 -11.22 53.39 -33.09
N ILE A 120 -12.34 53.68 -33.77
CA ILE A 120 -12.39 54.61 -34.92
C ILE A 120 -13.05 55.93 -34.52
N SER A 121 -14.07 55.87 -33.65
CA SER A 121 -14.64 57.00 -32.93
C SER A 121 -15.22 56.52 -31.61
N GLU A 122 -15.52 57.45 -30.69
CA GLU A 122 -16.27 57.11 -29.48
C GLU A 122 -17.59 56.40 -29.83
N GLY A 123 -17.89 55.31 -29.11
CA GLY A 123 -19.12 54.53 -29.27
C GLY A 123 -19.16 53.51 -30.42
N ASN A 124 -18.30 53.59 -31.44
CA ASN A 124 -18.29 52.66 -32.58
C ASN A 124 -16.99 51.83 -32.67
N PRO A 125 -17.01 50.54 -32.25
CA PRO A 125 -15.90 49.64 -32.48
C PRO A 125 -15.80 49.20 -33.94
N GLY A 126 -14.62 48.78 -34.36
CA GLY A 126 -14.37 48.03 -35.59
C GLY A 126 -13.16 47.12 -35.41
N CYS A 127 -12.61 46.61 -36.50
CA CYS A 127 -11.42 45.76 -36.46
C CYS A 127 -10.40 46.10 -37.54
N LEU A 128 -9.12 45.93 -37.21
CA LEU A 128 -8.06 45.73 -38.21
C LEU A 128 -8.01 44.25 -38.60
N MET A 129 -7.81 43.98 -39.88
CA MET A 129 -7.55 42.65 -40.42
C MET A 129 -6.32 42.71 -41.34
N TRP A 130 -5.45 41.70 -41.31
CA TRP A 130 -4.20 41.66 -42.10
C TRP A 130 -4.27 40.65 -43.24
N ASN A 131 -3.81 41.04 -44.43
CA ASN A 131 -3.62 40.15 -45.57
C ASN A 131 -2.12 39.82 -45.75
N GLY A 132 -1.72 38.62 -45.32
CA GLY A 132 -0.35 38.11 -45.50
C GLY A 132 0.52 38.14 -44.23
N ASN A 133 1.81 38.38 -44.38
CA ASN A 133 2.77 38.22 -43.28
C ASN A 133 2.70 39.37 -42.27
N LEU A 134 2.53 39.02 -40.99
CA LEU A 134 2.66 39.94 -39.87
C LEU A 134 4.15 40.19 -39.61
N VAL A 135 4.59 41.45 -39.53
CA VAL A 135 5.99 41.83 -39.32
C VAL A 135 6.03 42.95 -38.27
N ASP A 136 7.15 43.09 -37.56
CA ASP A 136 7.39 44.14 -36.55
C ASP A 136 6.49 44.05 -35.29
N LEU A 137 6.09 42.81 -34.96
CA LEU A 137 5.29 42.47 -33.80
C LEU A 137 6.17 42.47 -32.53
N LYS A 138 5.79 43.25 -31.51
CA LYS A 138 6.49 43.34 -30.22
C LYS A 138 5.50 43.14 -29.07
N VAL A 139 5.83 42.29 -28.11
CA VAL A 139 5.14 42.20 -26.81
C VAL A 139 5.64 43.37 -25.95
N ILE A 140 4.72 44.13 -25.36
CA ILE A 140 5.06 45.27 -24.50
C ILE A 140 4.30 45.12 -23.17
N SER A 141 5.02 45.26 -22.06
CA SER A 141 4.50 45.10 -20.69
C SER A 141 3.18 45.85 -20.45
N ASP A 142 3.10 47.08 -20.96
CA ASP A 142 2.00 48.03 -20.81
C ASP A 142 1.15 48.20 -22.09
N GLY A 143 1.21 47.25 -23.02
CA GLY A 143 0.45 47.32 -24.28
C GLY A 143 -1.04 47.01 -24.10
N GLU A 144 -1.94 47.91 -24.54
CA GLU A 144 -3.39 47.77 -24.37
C GLU A 144 -4.11 46.97 -25.49
N GLN A 145 -3.36 46.36 -26.42
CA GLN A 145 -3.92 45.70 -27.61
C GLN A 145 -3.50 44.22 -27.72
N ASP A 146 -4.40 43.40 -28.26
CA ASP A 146 -4.19 41.98 -28.54
C ASP A 146 -4.31 41.70 -30.04
N ILE A 147 -3.68 40.61 -30.50
CA ILE A 147 -3.84 40.12 -31.88
C ILE A 147 -4.24 38.65 -31.91
N TYR A 148 -5.22 38.34 -32.76
CA TYR A 148 -5.76 36.99 -32.96
C TYR A 148 -5.22 36.44 -34.28
N THR A 149 -4.24 35.54 -34.18
CA THR A 149 -3.48 35.04 -35.33
C THR A 149 -4.07 33.74 -35.86
N ARG A 150 -4.40 33.69 -37.15
CA ARG A 150 -5.11 32.56 -37.75
C ARG A 150 -4.18 31.37 -37.93
N VAL A 151 -4.65 30.19 -37.55
CA VAL A 151 -3.98 28.88 -37.66
C VAL A 151 -5.01 27.83 -38.09
N ALA A 152 -4.55 26.68 -38.61
CA ALA A 152 -5.45 25.55 -38.83
C ALA A 152 -6.03 25.06 -37.49
N ALA A 153 -7.30 24.60 -37.47
CA ALA A 153 -7.94 24.08 -36.27
C ALA A 153 -7.23 22.83 -35.69
N SER A 154 -6.30 22.23 -36.44
CA SER A 154 -5.40 21.19 -35.96
C SER A 154 -4.34 21.63 -34.93
N GLU A 155 -4.39 22.87 -34.44
CA GLU A 155 -3.61 23.37 -33.29
C GLU A 155 -4.45 23.41 -31.97
N LEU A 156 -5.72 22.99 -32.01
CA LEU A 156 -6.64 22.91 -30.86
C LEU A 156 -7.36 21.54 -30.83
N VAL A 157 -6.69 20.48 -30.37
CA VAL A 157 -7.07 19.10 -30.73
C VAL A 157 -7.11 18.11 -29.57
N ASP A 158 -8.28 17.51 -29.34
CA ASP A 158 -8.47 16.23 -28.64
C ASP A 158 -8.77 15.06 -29.61
N THR A 159 -9.10 15.39 -30.87
CA THR A 159 -9.60 14.50 -31.92
C THR A 159 -8.78 14.65 -33.21
N LEU A 160 -7.88 13.71 -33.46
CA LEU A 160 -7.09 13.62 -34.68
C LEU A 160 -7.95 13.20 -35.88
N THR A 161 -7.83 13.90 -37.01
CA THR A 161 -8.50 13.57 -38.28
C THR A 161 -7.49 13.15 -39.38
N PRO A 162 -7.90 12.58 -40.53
CA PRO A 162 -6.96 12.02 -41.51
C PRO A 162 -6.12 13.04 -42.29
N ILE A 163 -6.46 14.33 -42.21
CA ILE A 163 -5.63 15.44 -42.71
C ILE A 163 -4.60 15.94 -41.68
N GLN A 164 -4.60 15.36 -40.47
CA GLN A 164 -3.77 15.77 -39.36
C GLN A 164 -2.71 14.71 -39.01
N SER A 165 -1.68 15.15 -38.30
CA SER A 165 -0.73 14.28 -37.62
C SER A 165 -0.33 14.87 -36.29
N VAL A 166 0.22 14.02 -35.42
CA VAL A 166 1.02 14.40 -34.25
C VAL A 166 2.47 14.00 -34.57
N ARG A 167 3.38 14.97 -34.56
CA ARG A 167 4.83 14.79 -34.68
C ARG A 167 5.50 14.78 -33.32
N ASP A 168 6.78 14.42 -33.27
CA ASP A 168 7.57 14.60 -32.05
C ASP A 168 7.62 16.09 -31.64
N GLY A 169 7.41 16.36 -30.35
CA GLY A 169 7.18 17.72 -29.81
C GLY A 169 5.74 18.26 -29.93
N GLU A 170 4.86 17.64 -30.72
CA GLU A 170 3.42 17.92 -30.71
C GLU A 170 2.68 17.00 -29.72
N THR A 171 1.49 17.43 -29.27
CA THR A 171 0.67 16.67 -28.30
C THR A 171 -0.83 16.81 -28.60
N LEU A 172 -1.57 15.73 -28.35
CA LEU A 172 -3.04 15.66 -28.38
C LEU A 172 -3.53 15.61 -26.92
N ILE A 173 -4.39 16.53 -26.50
CA ILE A 173 -4.79 16.69 -25.08
C ILE A 173 -6.27 16.33 -24.91
N SER A 174 -6.63 15.60 -23.85
CA SER A 174 -8.03 15.24 -23.59
C SER A 174 -8.87 16.48 -23.24
N ALA A 175 -10.16 16.48 -23.59
CA ALA A 175 -11.02 17.67 -23.49
C ALA A 175 -11.10 18.33 -22.10
N GLY A 176 -11.06 17.54 -21.02
CA GLY A 176 -11.00 17.99 -19.62
C GLY A 176 -9.57 18.06 -19.06
N GLU A 177 -8.56 18.10 -19.93
CA GLU A 177 -7.14 18.26 -19.62
C GLU A 177 -6.57 17.22 -18.63
N LYS A 178 -7.14 16.00 -18.58
CA LYS A 178 -6.68 14.94 -17.67
C LYS A 178 -5.50 14.15 -18.22
N PHE A 179 -5.50 13.87 -19.53
CA PHE A 179 -4.50 13.06 -20.20
C PHE A 179 -3.92 13.76 -21.43
N VAL A 180 -2.67 13.42 -21.75
CA VAL A 180 -1.98 13.84 -22.97
C VAL A 180 -1.49 12.60 -23.70
N LEU A 181 -1.65 12.58 -25.02
CA LEU A 181 -1.02 11.66 -25.96
C LEU A 181 0.08 12.41 -26.72
N GLY A 182 1.27 11.84 -26.81
CA GLY A 182 2.36 12.43 -27.59
C GLY A 182 3.59 11.53 -27.61
N PHE A 183 4.72 12.10 -28.05
CA PHE A 183 6.01 11.42 -28.02
C PHE A 183 6.73 11.62 -26.69
N PHE A 184 7.36 10.56 -26.19
CA PHE A 184 8.21 10.58 -25.01
C PHE A 184 9.45 9.70 -25.21
N SER A 185 10.44 9.86 -24.32
CA SER A 185 11.58 8.96 -24.17
C SER A 185 11.82 8.74 -22.68
N PRO A 186 11.97 7.50 -22.18
CA PRO A 186 12.10 7.25 -20.74
C PRO A 186 13.29 7.92 -20.06
N ASP A 187 14.47 7.91 -20.70
CA ASP A 187 15.71 8.45 -20.11
C ASP A 187 16.73 8.80 -21.22
N ASN A 188 16.72 10.05 -21.71
CA ASN A 188 17.70 10.71 -22.61
C ASN A 188 18.26 9.99 -23.87
N TYR A 189 17.84 8.76 -24.18
CA TYR A 189 18.25 8.02 -25.38
C TYR A 189 17.51 8.49 -26.64
N LYS A 190 18.04 8.12 -27.81
CA LYS A 190 17.48 8.51 -29.12
C LYS A 190 16.10 7.88 -29.42
N ASN A 191 15.72 6.81 -28.72
CA ASN A 191 14.47 6.11 -28.93
C ASN A 191 13.27 6.96 -28.50
N ARG A 192 12.25 7.06 -29.35
CA ARG A 192 11.00 7.77 -29.09
C ARG A 192 9.81 6.82 -29.19
N TYR A 193 8.87 6.99 -28.28
CA TYR A 193 7.66 6.18 -28.16
C TYR A 193 6.43 7.09 -28.14
N VAL A 194 5.34 6.67 -28.76
CA VAL A 194 4.03 7.29 -28.60
C VAL A 194 3.39 6.72 -27.34
N GLY A 195 3.00 7.59 -26.40
CA GLY A 195 2.37 7.19 -25.15
C GLY A 195 1.33 8.17 -24.65
N ILE A 196 0.53 7.69 -23.69
CA ILE A 196 -0.44 8.50 -22.94
C ILE A 196 0.09 8.69 -21.52
N TRP A 197 -0.01 9.89 -20.96
CA TRP A 197 0.33 10.20 -19.58
C TRP A 197 -0.68 11.17 -18.94
N TYR A 198 -0.66 11.26 -17.60
CA TYR A 198 -1.45 12.25 -16.87
C TYR A 198 -0.89 13.67 -17.11
N ASN A 199 -1.75 14.59 -17.53
CA ASN A 199 -1.35 15.95 -17.90
C ASN A 199 -0.85 16.78 -16.69
N LYS A 200 -1.57 16.70 -15.56
CA LYS A 200 -1.39 17.59 -14.40
C LYS A 200 -0.55 16.98 -13.28
N ILE A 201 0.13 15.84 -13.54
CA ILE A 201 1.02 15.17 -12.60
C ILE A 201 2.48 15.53 -12.94
N PRO A 202 3.30 16.03 -11.99
CA PRO A 202 4.71 16.27 -12.21
C PRO A 202 5.47 14.96 -12.47
N ASN A 203 6.40 15.02 -13.43
CA ASN A 203 7.04 13.87 -14.10
C ASN A 203 6.05 13.03 -14.93
N GLN A 204 6.43 12.74 -16.18
CA GLN A 204 5.58 12.05 -17.17
C GLN A 204 5.21 10.63 -16.71
N THR A 205 4.10 10.50 -15.96
CA THR A 205 3.57 9.22 -15.53
C THR A 205 2.86 8.56 -16.71
N ILE A 206 3.62 7.81 -17.51
CA ILE A 206 3.11 7.04 -18.65
C ILE A 206 2.12 5.97 -18.15
N VAL A 207 0.99 5.86 -18.83
CA VAL A 207 -0.09 4.88 -18.55
C VAL A 207 -0.43 4.01 -19.76
N TRP A 208 0.00 4.39 -20.96
CA TRP A 208 -0.15 3.59 -22.18
C TRP A 208 0.98 3.90 -23.17
N THR A 209 1.30 2.96 -24.05
CA THR A 209 2.39 3.08 -25.05
C THR A 209 2.05 2.26 -26.28
N ALA A 210 2.07 2.88 -27.47
CA ALA A 210 1.67 2.24 -28.72
C ALA A 210 2.77 1.31 -29.26
N ASN A 211 3.88 1.89 -29.70
CA ASN A 211 4.96 1.24 -30.45
C ASN A 211 6.01 0.60 -29.53
N ARG A 212 5.57 -0.06 -28.46
CA ARG A 212 6.45 -0.49 -27.36
C ARG A 212 7.60 -1.42 -27.77
N GLU A 213 7.42 -2.24 -28.81
CA GLU A 213 8.46 -3.12 -29.38
C GLU A 213 9.29 -2.45 -30.49
N ASN A 214 8.73 -1.42 -31.15
CA ASN A 214 9.28 -0.77 -32.34
C ASN A 214 9.50 0.73 -32.09
N PRO A 215 10.49 1.14 -31.29
CA PRO A 215 10.82 2.56 -31.08
C PRO A 215 11.15 3.26 -32.39
N VAL A 216 10.75 4.53 -32.50
CA VAL A 216 11.32 5.44 -33.51
C VAL A 216 12.75 5.74 -33.09
N ARG A 217 13.73 5.66 -34.00
CA ARG A 217 15.17 5.76 -33.65
C ARG A 217 15.68 7.18 -33.39
N ASN A 218 14.84 8.19 -33.62
CA ASN A 218 15.10 9.61 -33.45
C ASN A 218 13.73 10.36 -33.43
N SER A 219 13.75 11.68 -33.56
CA SER A 219 12.55 12.54 -33.58
C SER A 219 11.82 12.63 -34.93
N SER A 220 11.97 11.63 -35.83
CA SER A 220 11.28 11.56 -37.12
C SER A 220 9.79 11.19 -37.02
N GLY A 221 9.33 10.76 -35.84
CA GLY A 221 8.07 10.04 -35.67
C GLY A 221 6.84 10.84 -36.06
N ILE A 222 5.93 10.20 -36.80
CA ILE A 222 4.64 10.78 -37.23
C ILE A 222 3.50 9.81 -36.92
N LEU A 223 2.61 10.21 -36.00
CA LEU A 223 1.35 9.53 -35.73
C LEU A 223 0.24 10.17 -36.58
N THR A 224 -0.46 9.39 -37.41
CA THR A 224 -1.52 9.91 -38.31
C THR A 224 -2.55 8.82 -38.62
N ILE A 225 -3.64 9.16 -39.33
CA ILE A 225 -4.68 8.20 -39.72
C ILE A 225 -4.57 7.92 -41.23
N LYS A 226 -4.32 6.66 -41.59
CA LYS A 226 -4.13 6.20 -42.97
C LYS A 226 -5.01 4.99 -43.24
N GLY A 227 -5.86 5.04 -44.28
CA GLY A 227 -6.75 3.92 -44.64
C GLY A 227 -7.72 3.52 -43.51
N GLY A 228 -8.19 4.48 -42.72
CA GLY A 228 -9.08 4.24 -41.58
C GLY A 228 -8.41 3.60 -40.35
N ASN A 229 -7.07 3.52 -40.35
CA ASN A 229 -6.25 3.03 -39.23
C ASN A 229 -5.40 4.15 -38.66
N LEU A 230 -5.21 4.17 -37.33
CA LEU A 230 -4.18 5.00 -36.71
C LEU A 230 -2.83 4.29 -36.88
N VAL A 231 -1.84 5.00 -37.43
CA VAL A 231 -0.52 4.45 -37.77
C VAL A 231 0.60 5.35 -37.25
N LEU A 232 1.71 4.73 -36.83
CA LEU A 232 2.97 5.41 -36.55
C LEU A 232 3.97 5.11 -37.67
N LEU A 233 4.55 6.16 -38.23
CA LEU A 233 5.57 6.09 -39.27
C LEU A 233 6.94 6.51 -38.69
N ASP A 234 8.01 5.82 -39.09
CA ASP A 234 9.34 6.42 -39.07
C ASP A 234 9.46 7.37 -40.26
N GLY A 235 9.73 8.66 -39.99
CA GLY A 235 9.96 9.68 -41.01
C GLY A 235 11.40 9.71 -41.56
N GLY A 236 12.27 8.79 -41.12
CA GLY A 236 13.62 8.63 -41.65
C GLY A 236 13.65 7.94 -43.02
N ASP A 237 14.55 8.41 -43.89
CA ASP A 237 14.97 7.78 -45.14
C ASP A 237 13.86 7.28 -46.09
N ASN A 238 13.07 8.22 -46.61
CA ASN A 238 12.19 8.13 -47.80
C ASN A 238 11.08 7.06 -47.85
N ASN A 239 11.10 6.04 -47.00
CA ASN A 239 10.21 4.87 -47.12
C ASN A 239 8.98 4.91 -46.19
N ASN A 240 8.87 5.88 -45.27
CA ASN A 240 7.73 6.07 -44.36
C ASN A 240 7.27 4.75 -43.71
N ILE A 241 8.22 4.04 -43.09
CA ILE A 241 8.02 2.66 -42.61
C ILE A 241 7.01 2.66 -41.47
N ILE A 242 5.95 1.84 -41.59
CA ILE A 242 4.93 1.68 -40.55
C ILE A 242 5.54 0.86 -39.40
N LEU A 243 5.82 1.51 -38.27
CA LEU A 243 6.35 0.89 -37.05
C LEU A 243 5.23 0.31 -36.17
N TRP A 244 4.03 0.88 -36.24
CA TRP A 244 2.85 0.44 -35.50
C TRP A 244 1.56 0.85 -36.22
N SER A 245 0.49 0.07 -36.04
CA SER A 245 -0.81 0.26 -36.69
C SER A 245 -1.92 -0.40 -35.86
N THR A 246 -3.13 0.18 -35.87
CA THR A 246 -4.33 -0.38 -35.21
C THR A 246 -4.88 -1.66 -35.86
N ASN A 247 -4.47 -1.98 -37.09
CA ASN A 247 -4.78 -3.21 -37.84
C ASN A 247 -6.29 -3.57 -37.93
N VAL A 248 -7.14 -2.55 -37.99
CA VAL A 248 -8.58 -2.62 -38.23
C VAL A 248 -8.87 -2.90 -39.71
N SER A 249 -9.83 -3.78 -40.00
CA SER A 249 -10.37 -4.00 -41.35
C SER A 249 -10.86 -2.69 -41.97
N SER A 250 -10.30 -2.30 -43.11
CA SER A 250 -10.62 -1.03 -43.79
C SER A 250 -12.11 -0.91 -44.13
N SER A 251 -12.74 0.16 -43.64
CA SER A 251 -14.12 0.50 -44.03
C SER A 251 -14.16 1.28 -45.34
N THR A 252 -15.32 1.28 -46.01
CA THR A 252 -15.57 2.04 -47.25
C THR A 252 -15.64 3.57 -47.06
N MET A 253 -15.52 4.07 -45.83
CA MET A 253 -15.53 5.50 -45.49
C MET A 253 -14.31 5.90 -44.65
N ALA A 254 -13.13 5.37 -45.01
CA ALA A 254 -11.86 5.63 -44.34
C ALA A 254 -11.56 7.14 -44.13
N ASN A 255 -11.93 8.00 -45.07
CA ASN A 255 -11.65 9.44 -45.03
C ASN A 255 -12.42 10.21 -43.93
N ASN A 256 -13.49 9.61 -43.38
CA ASN A 256 -14.30 10.22 -42.31
C ASN A 256 -14.00 9.63 -40.92
N SER A 257 -12.93 8.83 -40.80
CA SER A 257 -12.47 8.28 -39.52
C SER A 257 -11.79 9.33 -38.64
N SER A 258 -11.80 9.16 -37.32
CA SER A 258 -11.12 10.06 -36.38
C SER A 258 -10.67 9.33 -35.12
N ALA A 259 -9.57 9.78 -34.50
CA ALA A 259 -9.01 9.20 -33.27
C ALA A 259 -9.03 10.23 -32.14
N ARG A 260 -9.80 9.98 -31.08
CA ARG A 260 -10.05 10.92 -29.98
C ARG A 260 -9.52 10.43 -28.64
N LEU A 261 -8.82 11.28 -27.90
CA LEU A 261 -8.37 11.01 -26.53
C LEU A 261 -9.44 11.46 -25.52
N THR A 262 -9.95 10.53 -24.71
CA THR A 262 -10.96 10.82 -23.68
C THR A 262 -10.34 11.15 -22.31
N ASP A 263 -11.13 11.77 -21.43
CA ASP A 263 -10.73 12.08 -20.04
C ASP A 263 -10.64 10.85 -19.11
N SER A 264 -10.91 9.63 -19.62
CA SER A 264 -10.51 8.39 -18.94
C SER A 264 -9.11 7.91 -19.35
N GLY A 265 -8.46 8.58 -20.30
CA GLY A 265 -7.20 8.15 -20.89
C GLY A 265 -7.35 7.08 -21.98
N ASN A 266 -8.56 6.92 -22.55
CA ASN A 266 -8.79 6.00 -23.66
C ASN A 266 -8.65 6.77 -24.99
N LEU A 267 -7.70 6.38 -25.83
CA LEU A 267 -7.63 6.79 -27.23
C LEU A 267 -8.57 5.89 -28.04
N VAL A 268 -9.61 6.48 -28.64
CA VAL A 268 -10.68 5.77 -29.36
C VAL A 268 -10.65 6.16 -30.83
N LEU A 269 -10.45 5.17 -31.70
CA LEU A 269 -10.58 5.31 -33.15
C LEU A 269 -12.03 5.00 -33.57
N LYS A 270 -12.59 5.88 -34.41
CA LYS A 270 -13.92 5.75 -34.99
C LYS A 270 -13.88 5.57 -36.49
N ASP A 271 -14.81 4.78 -37.02
CA ASP A 271 -15.05 4.70 -38.46
C ASP A 271 -15.82 5.92 -39.00
N GLY A 272 -15.99 5.99 -40.32
CA GLY A 272 -16.77 7.05 -40.98
C GLY A 272 -18.27 7.07 -40.64
N GLN A 273 -18.78 6.08 -39.90
CA GLN A 273 -20.14 6.05 -39.35
C GLN A 273 -20.15 6.42 -37.85
N GLN A 274 -19.04 6.96 -37.33
CA GLN A 274 -18.84 7.38 -35.94
C GLN A 274 -18.91 6.25 -34.89
N ARG A 275 -18.79 4.99 -35.33
CA ARG A 275 -18.75 3.80 -34.47
C ARG A 275 -17.31 3.52 -34.05
N THR A 276 -17.09 3.11 -32.80
CA THR A 276 -15.76 2.70 -32.33
C THR A 276 -15.28 1.49 -33.12
N SER A 277 -14.12 1.61 -33.75
CA SER A 277 -13.47 0.56 -34.54
C SER A 277 -12.23 -0.02 -33.85
N TRP A 278 -11.56 0.77 -33.00
CA TRP A 278 -10.47 0.36 -32.12
C TRP A 278 -10.41 1.27 -30.89
N GLU A 279 -9.94 0.76 -29.75
CA GLU A 279 -9.73 1.55 -28.53
C GLU A 279 -8.48 1.10 -27.77
N SER A 280 -7.73 2.04 -27.19
CA SER A 280 -6.52 1.72 -26.40
C SER A 280 -6.81 0.87 -25.16
N PHE A 281 -8.04 0.97 -24.61
CA PHE A 281 -8.48 0.18 -23.47
C PHE A 281 -8.64 -1.32 -23.77
N ASP A 282 -8.68 -1.72 -25.04
CA ASP A 282 -8.61 -3.12 -25.47
C ASP A 282 -7.16 -3.66 -25.50
N TYR A 283 -6.15 -2.79 -25.49
CA TYR A 283 -4.73 -3.13 -25.65
C TYR A 283 -3.89 -2.52 -24.51
N PRO A 284 -3.95 -3.07 -23.29
CA PRO A 284 -3.20 -2.55 -22.14
C PRO A 284 -1.67 -2.61 -22.33
N THR A 285 -0.95 -1.80 -21.55
CA THR A 285 0.51 -1.98 -21.35
C THR A 285 0.79 -2.48 -19.94
N ASN A 286 1.58 -1.77 -19.13
CA ASN A 286 1.84 -2.14 -17.73
C ASN A 286 0.77 -1.61 -16.76
N THR A 287 -0.07 -0.66 -17.18
CA THR A 287 -0.98 0.10 -16.32
C THR A 287 -2.44 -0.21 -16.61
N TYR A 288 -3.24 -0.36 -15.55
CA TYR A 288 -4.69 -0.55 -15.59
C TYR A 288 -5.38 0.63 -14.89
N LEU A 289 -6.24 1.31 -15.64
CA LEU A 289 -6.87 2.60 -15.28
C LEU A 289 -8.32 2.45 -14.80
N PRO A 290 -8.88 3.46 -14.12
CA PRO A 290 -10.31 3.54 -13.85
C PRO A 290 -11.11 3.47 -15.16
N ARG A 291 -12.27 2.79 -15.14
CA ARG A 291 -13.15 2.53 -16.30
C ARG A 291 -12.56 1.67 -17.42
N MET A 292 -11.30 1.25 -17.29
CA MET A 292 -10.71 0.24 -18.17
C MET A 292 -11.32 -1.12 -17.84
N LYS A 293 -11.45 -2.00 -18.83
CA LYS A 293 -11.89 -3.38 -18.65
C LYS A 293 -10.68 -4.29 -18.66
N LEU A 294 -10.48 -5.09 -17.62
CA LEU A 294 -9.51 -6.19 -17.62
C LEU A 294 -10.28 -7.49 -17.81
N GLY A 295 -9.97 -8.29 -18.85
CA GLY A 295 -10.72 -9.49 -19.18
C GLY A 295 -10.90 -9.76 -20.68
N PHE A 296 -11.85 -10.64 -21.02
CA PHE A 296 -11.92 -11.36 -22.29
C PHE A 296 -13.19 -11.03 -23.10
N LYS A 297 -13.05 -10.63 -24.37
CA LYS A 297 -14.14 -10.52 -25.34
C LYS A 297 -14.41 -11.89 -25.97
N LYS A 298 -15.55 -12.51 -25.66
CA LYS A 298 -15.92 -13.86 -26.12
C LYS A 298 -15.99 -13.95 -27.64
N ARG A 299 -16.61 -12.96 -28.31
CA ARG A 299 -16.82 -12.99 -29.78
C ARG A 299 -15.54 -12.84 -30.61
N THR A 300 -14.51 -12.16 -30.10
CA THR A 300 -13.26 -11.89 -30.85
C THR A 300 -12.06 -12.68 -30.34
N GLY A 301 -12.18 -13.37 -29.20
CA GLY A 301 -11.07 -14.05 -28.54
C GLY A 301 -10.05 -13.08 -27.89
N LEU A 302 -10.31 -11.77 -27.88
CA LEU A 302 -9.38 -10.78 -27.35
C LEU A 302 -9.33 -10.85 -25.82
N ASN A 303 -8.15 -11.16 -25.28
CA ASN A 303 -7.85 -11.07 -23.86
C ASN A 303 -7.09 -9.76 -23.57
N ARG A 304 -7.66 -8.89 -22.74
CA ARG A 304 -7.03 -7.63 -22.32
C ARG A 304 -6.04 -7.95 -21.20
N ILE A 305 -4.77 -8.10 -21.58
CA ILE A 305 -3.68 -8.53 -20.71
C ILE A 305 -2.78 -7.34 -20.38
N LEU A 306 -2.48 -7.12 -19.09
CA LEU A 306 -1.39 -6.24 -18.70
C LEU A 306 -0.05 -6.97 -18.88
N THR A 307 0.94 -6.29 -19.41
CA THR A 307 2.31 -6.82 -19.53
C THR A 307 3.29 -5.75 -19.09
N SER A 308 4.13 -6.12 -18.12
CA SER A 308 5.23 -5.33 -17.54
C SER A 308 6.08 -4.63 -18.60
N TRP A 309 6.80 -3.57 -18.19
CA TRP A 309 7.92 -3.04 -18.97
C TRP A 309 9.16 -3.88 -18.74
N LYS A 310 10.01 -3.98 -19.76
CA LYS A 310 11.24 -4.79 -19.77
C LYS A 310 12.36 -4.19 -18.90
N SER A 311 12.45 -2.87 -18.80
CA SER A 311 13.24 -2.18 -17.76
C SER A 311 12.45 -0.97 -17.21
N ALA A 312 13.12 0.05 -16.65
CA ALA A 312 12.46 1.35 -16.45
C ALA A 312 12.53 2.22 -17.72
N ASP A 313 13.48 1.91 -18.60
CA ASP A 313 13.98 2.72 -19.71
C ASP A 313 13.63 2.08 -21.07
N ASP A 314 13.18 0.83 -21.06
CA ASP A 314 12.62 0.08 -22.19
C ASP A 314 11.16 -0.34 -21.91
N PRO A 315 10.16 0.31 -22.53
CA PRO A 315 8.75 -0.01 -22.36
C PRO A 315 8.28 -1.25 -23.14
N ALA A 316 9.17 -1.95 -23.85
CA ALA A 316 8.87 -3.23 -24.49
C ALA A 316 8.28 -4.26 -23.52
N PRO A 317 7.62 -5.33 -24.00
CA PRO A 317 7.10 -6.40 -23.16
C PRO A 317 8.19 -6.99 -22.27
N GLY A 318 8.02 -6.83 -20.95
CA GLY A 318 8.75 -7.59 -19.94
C GLY A 318 8.16 -8.98 -19.75
N GLU A 319 8.84 -9.81 -18.95
CA GLU A 319 8.51 -11.23 -18.78
C GLU A 319 7.18 -11.45 -18.03
N PHE A 320 6.73 -10.47 -17.23
CA PHE A 320 5.55 -10.58 -16.39
C PHE A 320 4.28 -10.08 -17.08
N SER A 321 3.20 -10.87 -16.99
CA SER A 321 1.87 -10.51 -17.51
C SER A 321 0.72 -10.90 -16.57
N LEU A 322 -0.37 -10.13 -16.57
CA LEU A 322 -1.60 -10.38 -15.80
C LEU A 322 -2.80 -10.39 -16.76
N GLY A 323 -3.54 -11.50 -16.79
CA GLY A 323 -4.71 -11.66 -17.66
C GLY A 323 -5.76 -12.61 -17.10
N LEU A 324 -6.95 -12.60 -17.71
CA LEU A 324 -8.02 -13.55 -17.38
C LEU A 324 -7.77 -14.90 -18.07
N ASP A 325 -7.88 -16.00 -17.33
CA ASP A 325 -7.91 -17.37 -17.85
C ASP A 325 -9.37 -17.83 -17.85
N PRO A 326 -10.03 -17.98 -19.02
CA PRO A 326 -11.47 -18.23 -19.12
C PRO A 326 -11.85 -19.72 -19.01
N ARG A 327 -10.90 -20.60 -18.65
CA ARG A 327 -11.12 -22.05 -18.59
C ARG A 327 -11.78 -22.45 -17.26
N GLY A 328 -12.80 -23.29 -17.32
CA GLY A 328 -13.64 -23.64 -16.17
C GLY A 328 -14.36 -22.41 -15.62
N VAL A 329 -14.19 -22.07 -14.34
CA VAL A 329 -14.66 -20.78 -13.80
C VAL A 329 -13.55 -19.73 -14.00
N PRO A 330 -13.82 -18.54 -14.56
CA PRO A 330 -12.78 -17.55 -14.88
C PRO A 330 -12.00 -17.04 -13.65
N GLN A 331 -10.68 -16.86 -13.82
CA GLN A 331 -9.76 -16.33 -12.80
C GLN A 331 -8.69 -15.45 -13.44
N TYR A 332 -8.13 -14.48 -12.71
CA TYR A 332 -6.96 -13.75 -13.16
C TYR A 332 -5.68 -14.45 -12.68
N PHE A 333 -4.70 -14.56 -13.58
CA PHE A 333 -3.38 -15.10 -13.28
C PHE A 333 -2.29 -14.09 -13.62
N LEU A 334 -1.38 -13.88 -12.68
CA LEU A 334 -0.07 -13.28 -12.93
C LEU A 334 0.88 -14.39 -13.38
N ARG A 335 1.65 -14.14 -14.43
CA ARG A 335 2.52 -15.10 -15.08
C ARG A 335 3.90 -14.50 -15.36
N MET A 336 4.91 -15.37 -15.42
CA MET A 336 6.24 -15.07 -15.95
C MET A 336 6.46 -16.01 -17.14
N GLY A 337 6.41 -15.47 -18.35
CA GLY A 337 6.25 -16.28 -19.55
C GLY A 337 5.02 -17.20 -19.47
N SER A 338 5.24 -18.51 -19.44
CA SER A 338 4.18 -19.52 -19.28
C SER A 338 3.83 -19.87 -17.83
N GLU A 339 4.78 -19.67 -16.90
CA GLU A 339 4.65 -20.02 -15.48
C GLU A 339 3.56 -19.17 -14.79
N ARG A 340 2.85 -19.75 -13.82
CA ARG A 340 1.85 -19.04 -12.99
C ARG A 340 2.51 -18.65 -11.67
N ILE A 341 2.59 -17.36 -11.37
CA ILE A 341 3.16 -16.83 -10.12
C ILE A 341 2.09 -16.52 -9.07
N TRP A 342 0.94 -15.99 -9.49
CA TRP A 342 -0.15 -15.62 -8.58
C TRP A 342 -1.51 -15.80 -9.26
N ARG A 343 -2.55 -16.01 -8.46
CA ARG A 343 -3.94 -16.26 -8.92
C ARG A 343 -4.94 -15.55 -8.02
N SER A 344 -5.89 -14.82 -8.61
CA SER A 344 -6.93 -14.05 -7.91
C SER A 344 -8.04 -14.88 -7.27
N GLY A 345 -8.15 -16.17 -7.60
CA GLY A 345 -9.37 -16.93 -7.41
C GLY A 345 -10.53 -16.48 -8.31
N PRO A 346 -11.68 -17.16 -8.26
CA PRO A 346 -12.88 -16.76 -8.98
C PRO A 346 -13.55 -15.54 -8.33
N TRP A 347 -14.52 -14.95 -9.03
CA TRP A 347 -15.45 -13.97 -8.47
C TRP A 347 -16.56 -14.67 -7.67
N ASN A 348 -16.75 -14.28 -6.41
CA ASN A 348 -17.70 -14.93 -5.49
C ASN A 348 -19.04 -14.20 -5.29
N GLY A 349 -19.39 -13.29 -6.19
CA GLY A 349 -20.58 -12.45 -6.08
C GLY A 349 -20.28 -11.08 -5.49
N GLN A 350 -19.27 -10.95 -4.62
CA GLN A 350 -18.85 -9.68 -4.03
C GLN A 350 -17.40 -9.29 -4.33
N ARG A 351 -16.47 -10.26 -4.38
CA ARG A 351 -15.04 -10.02 -4.58
C ARG A 351 -14.34 -11.16 -5.34
N LEU A 352 -13.14 -10.88 -5.86
CA LEU A 352 -12.17 -11.92 -6.20
C LEU A 352 -11.59 -12.45 -4.89
N ILE A 353 -11.77 -13.75 -4.59
CA ILE A 353 -11.48 -14.28 -3.24
C ILE A 353 -10.01 -14.20 -2.83
N GLY A 354 -9.08 -14.33 -3.78
CA GLY A 354 -7.65 -14.12 -3.60
C GLY A 354 -7.23 -12.65 -3.56
N VAL A 355 -8.16 -11.70 -3.46
CA VAL A 355 -7.90 -10.27 -3.25
C VAL A 355 -8.71 -9.76 -2.04
N PRO A 356 -8.37 -10.17 -0.79
CA PRO A 356 -9.26 -9.97 0.36
C PRO A 356 -9.58 -8.49 0.65
N LEU A 357 -8.61 -7.60 0.38
CA LEU A 357 -8.71 -6.16 0.61
C LEU A 357 -9.57 -5.40 -0.43
N MET A 358 -10.02 -6.05 -1.50
CA MET A 358 -10.62 -5.39 -2.67
C MET A 358 -11.80 -4.47 -2.30
N ASN A 359 -12.65 -4.92 -1.36
CA ASN A 359 -13.82 -4.18 -0.89
C ASN A 359 -13.61 -3.47 0.48
N ARG A 360 -12.44 -3.65 1.12
CA ARG A 360 -12.14 -3.03 2.44
C ARG A 360 -11.95 -1.52 2.34
N TYR A 361 -11.49 -1.02 1.19
CA TYR A 361 -11.29 0.40 0.94
C TYR A 361 -12.53 1.03 0.29
N SER A 362 -13.31 1.75 1.09
CA SER A 362 -14.63 2.28 0.74
C SER A 362 -14.68 3.31 -0.41
N VAL A 363 -13.53 3.77 -0.92
CA VAL A 363 -13.39 4.88 -1.86
C VAL A 363 -13.48 4.51 -3.35
N PHE A 364 -13.48 3.23 -3.69
CA PHE A 364 -13.64 2.72 -5.06
C PHE A 364 -14.93 1.92 -5.23
N SER A 365 -15.46 1.89 -6.44
CA SER A 365 -16.47 0.92 -6.89
C SER A 365 -15.82 -0.16 -7.76
N TRP A 366 -16.40 -1.36 -7.74
CA TRP A 366 -16.00 -2.48 -8.58
C TRP A 366 -17.21 -2.97 -9.37
N SER A 367 -16.97 -3.38 -10.61
CA SER A 367 -17.95 -4.04 -11.47
C SER A 367 -17.29 -5.29 -12.04
N TYR A 368 -17.91 -6.44 -11.85
CA TYR A 368 -17.55 -7.68 -12.51
C TYR A 368 -18.74 -8.12 -13.36
N VAL A 369 -18.50 -8.29 -14.66
CA VAL A 369 -19.53 -8.62 -15.64
C VAL A 369 -19.15 -9.91 -16.34
N THR A 370 -20.12 -10.80 -16.49
CA THR A 370 -20.04 -11.99 -17.34
C THR A 370 -21.36 -12.10 -18.11
N ASN A 371 -21.29 -11.90 -19.42
CA ASN A 371 -22.43 -12.05 -20.35
C ASN A 371 -21.95 -12.77 -21.62
N ASP A 372 -22.78 -12.87 -22.65
CA ASP A 372 -22.44 -13.60 -23.89
C ASP A 372 -21.38 -12.92 -24.76
N ASP A 373 -21.09 -11.64 -24.50
CA ASP A 373 -20.16 -10.82 -25.30
C ASP A 373 -18.77 -10.71 -24.67
N GLU A 374 -18.70 -10.49 -23.35
CA GLU A 374 -17.44 -10.37 -22.62
C GLU A 374 -17.52 -10.79 -21.14
N ILE A 375 -16.36 -11.08 -20.57
CA ILE A 375 -16.12 -11.31 -19.14
C ILE A 375 -15.07 -10.31 -18.71
N TYR A 376 -15.36 -9.41 -17.76
CA TYR A 376 -14.37 -8.43 -17.29
C TYR A 376 -14.56 -7.99 -15.85
N LEU A 377 -13.46 -7.54 -15.24
CA LEU A 377 -13.43 -6.67 -14.08
C LEU A 377 -13.19 -5.22 -14.54
N MET A 378 -13.83 -4.28 -13.87
CA MET A 378 -13.67 -2.83 -14.02
C MET A 378 -13.72 -2.18 -12.63
N TYR A 379 -13.00 -1.08 -12.41
CA TYR A 379 -13.12 -0.26 -11.21
C TYR A 379 -13.30 1.22 -11.57
N ASP A 380 -13.88 2.01 -10.66
CA ASP A 380 -13.89 3.46 -10.76
C ASP A 380 -13.72 4.11 -9.37
N GLY A 381 -13.32 5.38 -9.34
CA GLY A 381 -13.34 6.17 -8.12
C GLY A 381 -14.76 6.59 -7.78
N LYS A 382 -15.18 6.48 -6.50
CA LYS A 382 -16.50 6.99 -6.07
C LYS A 382 -16.62 8.52 -6.13
N ASN A 383 -15.49 9.21 -6.26
CA ASN A 383 -15.41 10.64 -6.54
C ASN A 383 -14.45 10.85 -7.73
N SER A 384 -14.81 11.72 -8.66
CA SER A 384 -14.09 11.99 -9.91
C SER A 384 -12.76 12.73 -9.74
N SER A 385 -12.45 13.16 -8.51
CA SER A 385 -11.13 13.66 -8.08
C SER A 385 -10.13 12.56 -7.73
N ILE A 386 -10.58 11.31 -7.45
CA ILE A 386 -9.69 10.23 -7.01
C ILE A 386 -8.85 9.74 -8.19
N THR A 387 -7.58 10.15 -8.22
CA THR A 387 -6.62 9.69 -9.23
C THR A 387 -5.86 8.47 -8.70
N ALA A 388 -6.12 7.30 -9.29
CA ALA A 388 -5.53 6.03 -8.90
C ALA A 388 -5.33 5.10 -10.09
N ARG A 389 -4.31 4.22 -10.01
CA ARG A 389 -3.95 3.26 -11.06
C ARG A 389 -3.45 1.95 -10.45
N TYR A 390 -3.60 0.85 -11.19
CA TYR A 390 -2.82 -0.36 -10.97
C TYR A 390 -1.65 -0.40 -11.95
N VAL A 391 -0.49 -0.88 -11.51
CA VAL A 391 0.71 -1.07 -12.37
C VAL A 391 1.33 -2.42 -12.09
N LEU A 392 1.59 -3.19 -13.13
CA LEU A 392 2.45 -4.36 -13.09
C LEU A 392 3.89 -3.93 -13.40
N ASP A 393 4.75 -3.86 -12.38
CA ASP A 393 6.13 -3.39 -12.57
C ASP A 393 7.07 -4.44 -13.19
N ARG A 394 8.30 -4.01 -13.49
CA ARG A 394 9.37 -4.82 -14.09
C ARG A 394 9.87 -5.99 -13.22
N SER A 395 9.50 -6.03 -11.94
CA SER A 395 9.77 -7.14 -11.01
C SER A 395 8.56 -8.08 -10.82
N GLY A 396 7.50 -7.88 -11.62
CA GLY A 396 6.28 -8.68 -11.55
C GLY A 396 5.33 -8.28 -10.43
N LEU A 397 5.61 -7.22 -9.68
CA LEU A 397 4.76 -6.80 -8.57
C LEU A 397 3.59 -5.97 -9.09
N LEU A 398 2.37 -6.48 -8.93
CA LEU A 398 1.15 -5.74 -9.22
C LEU A 398 0.83 -4.80 -8.06
N GLN A 399 1.15 -3.52 -8.24
CA GLN A 399 0.96 -2.45 -7.27
C GLN A 399 -0.35 -1.69 -7.52
N ARG A 400 -1.07 -1.31 -6.45
CA ARG A 400 -2.15 -0.30 -6.49
C ARG A 400 -1.62 1.03 -5.96
N LEU A 401 -1.66 2.06 -6.79
CA LEU A 401 -1.15 3.39 -6.47
C LEU A 401 -2.28 4.42 -6.45
N ILE A 402 -2.26 5.30 -5.45
CA ILE A 402 -3.13 6.48 -5.36
C ILE A 402 -2.28 7.75 -5.37
N TRP A 403 -2.70 8.75 -6.13
CA TRP A 403 -2.05 10.05 -6.16
C TRP A 403 -2.41 10.86 -4.90
N ASN A 404 -1.48 11.69 -4.44
CA ASN A 404 -1.68 12.62 -3.34
C ASN A 404 -1.11 13.99 -3.72
N ASP A 405 -2.00 14.93 -4.04
CA ASP A 405 -1.64 16.26 -4.53
C ASP A 405 -0.81 17.05 -3.52
N ASN A 406 -1.16 17.00 -2.23
CA ASN A 406 -0.45 17.69 -1.14
C ASN A 406 1.04 17.30 -1.02
N THR A 407 1.41 16.12 -1.51
CA THR A 407 2.80 15.60 -1.47
C THR A 407 3.37 15.32 -2.86
N SER A 408 2.63 15.69 -3.92
CA SER A 408 2.96 15.47 -5.34
C SER A 408 3.59 14.10 -5.64
N ARG A 409 3.00 13.03 -5.09
CA ARG A 409 3.53 11.67 -5.26
C ARG A 409 2.45 10.58 -5.32
N TRP A 410 2.83 9.45 -5.92
CA TRP A 410 2.09 8.20 -5.86
C TRP A 410 2.38 7.49 -4.53
N ASN A 411 1.35 7.26 -3.71
CA ASN A 411 1.43 6.43 -2.51
C ASN A 411 0.95 5.00 -2.84
N LEU A 412 1.66 4.00 -2.32
CA LEU A 412 1.27 2.59 -2.43
C LEU A 412 0.10 2.27 -1.49
N MET A 413 -1.00 1.74 -2.04
CA MET A 413 -2.15 1.29 -1.26
C MET A 413 -2.09 -0.20 -0.89
N SER A 414 -1.68 -1.04 -1.85
CA SER A 414 -1.71 -2.50 -1.72
C SER A 414 -0.93 -3.17 -2.85
N VAL A 415 -0.48 -4.40 -2.62
CA VAL A 415 0.09 -5.30 -3.64
C VAL A 415 -0.74 -6.59 -3.76
N ALA A 416 -0.58 -7.32 -4.86
CA ALA A 416 -1.30 -8.59 -5.08
C ALA A 416 -0.75 -9.78 -4.27
N THR A 417 0.57 -9.89 -4.18
CA THR A 417 1.29 -10.86 -3.34
C THR A 417 1.61 -10.22 -2.00
N GLN A 418 0.94 -10.66 -0.92
CA GLN A 418 1.05 -10.08 0.42
C GLN A 418 1.78 -11.01 1.40
N ASP A 419 1.68 -12.33 1.18
CA ASP A 419 2.47 -13.35 1.86
C ASP A 419 2.91 -14.49 0.92
N ARG A 420 3.67 -15.45 1.45
CA ARG A 420 4.20 -16.59 0.67
C ARG A 420 3.12 -17.50 0.10
N CYS A 421 1.97 -17.62 0.77
CA CYS A 421 0.84 -18.42 0.29
C CYS A 421 0.07 -17.76 -0.86
N ASP A 422 0.41 -16.53 -1.23
CA ASP A 422 -0.08 -15.93 -2.48
C ASP A 422 0.69 -16.43 -3.72
N GLN A 423 1.88 -17.04 -3.54
CA GLN A 423 2.59 -17.72 -4.62
C GLN A 423 1.82 -18.96 -5.07
N TYR A 424 1.53 -19.03 -6.37
CA TYR A 424 0.66 -20.03 -6.97
C TYR A 424 1.19 -21.44 -6.73
N GLY A 425 0.40 -22.26 -6.02
CA GLY A 425 0.68 -23.68 -5.84
C GLY A 425 1.82 -23.99 -4.86
N ASN A 426 2.18 -23.07 -3.95
CA ASN A 426 3.27 -23.22 -2.96
C ASN A 426 3.27 -24.58 -2.20
N CYS A 427 2.11 -25.20 -2.00
CA CYS A 427 1.94 -26.48 -1.30
C CYS A 427 1.61 -27.68 -2.20
N GLY A 428 1.79 -27.56 -3.52
CA GLY A 428 1.47 -28.61 -4.49
C GLY A 428 -0.02 -28.97 -4.56
N ALA A 429 -0.32 -30.19 -5.01
CA ALA A 429 -1.66 -30.76 -5.07
C ALA A 429 -2.14 -31.25 -3.69
N TYR A 430 -3.40 -30.99 -3.34
CA TYR A 430 -4.04 -31.35 -2.07
C TYR A 430 -3.32 -30.88 -0.79
N GLY A 431 -2.35 -29.96 -0.92
CA GLY A 431 -1.80 -29.17 0.16
C GLY A 431 -2.61 -27.88 0.36
N SER A 432 -2.71 -27.43 1.60
CA SER A 432 -3.29 -26.15 2.00
C SER A 432 -2.20 -25.24 2.55
N CYS A 433 -2.13 -24.01 2.04
CA CYS A 433 -1.19 -22.99 2.51
C CYS A 433 -1.83 -22.07 3.53
N ASP A 434 -1.17 -21.80 4.65
CA ASP A 434 -1.64 -20.89 5.68
C ASP A 434 -0.45 -20.14 6.27
N SER A 435 -0.35 -18.85 5.94
CA SER A 435 0.77 -17.96 6.24
C SER A 435 0.89 -17.61 7.72
N SER A 436 -0.05 -18.03 8.58
CA SER A 436 0.05 -17.91 10.04
C SER A 436 0.91 -19.01 10.70
N ARG A 437 1.37 -20.01 9.93
CA ARG A 437 1.98 -21.25 10.45
C ARG A 437 3.48 -21.33 10.19
N VAL A 438 4.20 -21.90 11.18
CA VAL A 438 5.67 -22.15 11.15
C VAL A 438 6.10 -23.11 10.02
N VAL A 439 5.21 -24.01 9.63
CA VAL A 439 5.25 -24.77 8.39
C VAL A 439 3.97 -24.36 7.65
N GLU A 440 4.14 -23.54 6.62
CA GLU A 440 3.06 -22.88 5.88
C GLU A 440 2.19 -23.87 5.10
N CYS A 441 2.72 -25.05 4.74
CA CYS A 441 2.02 -26.08 3.98
C CYS A 441 1.63 -27.33 4.81
N GLU A 442 0.36 -27.70 4.74
CA GLU A 442 -0.18 -28.94 5.34
C GLU A 442 -1.09 -29.69 4.35
N CYS A 443 -0.93 -31.01 4.24
CA CYS A 443 -1.85 -31.87 3.49
C CYS A 443 -3.27 -31.81 4.04
N LEU A 444 -4.28 -31.80 3.15
CA LEU A 444 -5.67 -31.93 3.53
C LEU A 444 -5.92 -33.16 4.42
N ARG A 445 -6.91 -33.07 5.32
CA ARG A 445 -7.28 -34.20 6.17
C ARG A 445 -7.79 -35.36 5.31
N GLY A 446 -7.28 -36.58 5.56
CA GLY A 446 -7.44 -37.74 4.67
C GLY A 446 -6.32 -37.91 3.63
N PHE A 447 -5.36 -36.98 3.58
CA PHE A 447 -4.22 -36.98 2.67
C PHE A 447 -2.88 -37.02 3.46
N GLU A 448 -1.80 -37.38 2.77
CA GLU A 448 -0.44 -37.47 3.31
C GLU A 448 0.60 -37.04 2.25
N PRO A 449 1.82 -36.61 2.64
CA PRO A 449 2.83 -36.13 1.70
C PRO A 449 3.23 -37.20 0.69
N LYS A 450 3.28 -36.85 -0.60
CA LYS A 450 3.69 -37.77 -1.67
C LYS A 450 5.15 -38.22 -1.52
N ALA A 451 6.00 -37.34 -1.00
CA ALA A 451 7.39 -37.60 -0.67
C ALA A 451 7.71 -37.03 0.74
N PRO A 452 7.62 -37.84 1.80
CA PRO A 452 7.85 -37.37 3.17
C PRO A 452 9.27 -36.87 3.44
N SER A 453 10.28 -37.32 2.69
CA SER A 453 11.65 -36.77 2.72
C SER A 453 11.67 -35.28 2.42
N ASP A 454 11.00 -34.92 1.33
CA ASP A 454 11.07 -33.61 0.69
C ASP A 454 10.22 -32.63 1.52
N TRP A 455 9.06 -33.10 1.99
CA TRP A 455 8.18 -32.38 2.91
C TRP A 455 8.87 -31.96 4.21
N ASN A 456 9.74 -32.83 4.76
CA ASN A 456 10.54 -32.55 5.95
C ASN A 456 11.68 -31.54 5.67
N LEU A 457 12.16 -31.46 4.44
CA LEU A 457 13.12 -30.46 3.97
C LEU A 457 12.48 -29.12 3.56
N ARG A 458 11.15 -29.01 3.66
CA ARG A 458 10.31 -27.88 3.20
C ARG A 458 10.19 -27.73 1.68
N ASP A 459 10.41 -28.80 0.93
CA ASP A 459 9.94 -28.89 -0.46
C ASP A 459 8.53 -29.50 -0.47
N TRP A 460 7.55 -28.69 -0.89
CA TRP A 460 6.14 -29.06 -0.95
C TRP A 460 5.63 -29.23 -2.40
N SER A 461 6.53 -29.11 -3.40
CA SER A 461 6.18 -29.15 -4.82
C SER A 461 5.54 -30.47 -5.26
N GLY A 462 5.95 -31.58 -4.64
CA GLY A 462 5.39 -32.92 -4.91
C GLY A 462 3.93 -33.11 -4.51
N GLY A 463 3.37 -32.22 -3.68
CA GLY A 463 2.01 -32.31 -3.16
C GLY A 463 1.74 -33.51 -2.23
N CYS A 464 0.46 -33.74 -1.99
CA CYS A 464 -0.08 -34.77 -1.12
C CYS A 464 -0.96 -35.77 -1.91
N VAL A 465 -1.11 -36.99 -1.40
CA VAL A 465 -1.94 -38.06 -1.97
C VAL A 465 -2.97 -38.54 -0.93
N ARG A 466 -4.06 -39.16 -1.37
CA ARG A 466 -5.08 -39.72 -0.46
C ARG A 466 -4.52 -40.94 0.27
N ARG A 467 -4.71 -41.02 1.59
CA ARG A 467 -4.31 -42.17 2.45
C ARG A 467 -5.08 -43.45 2.13
N ARG A 468 -6.26 -43.30 1.54
CA ARG A 468 -7.19 -44.36 1.16
C ARG A 468 -7.74 -44.08 -0.23
N SER A 469 -7.88 -45.13 -1.03
CA SER A 469 -8.65 -45.08 -2.27
C SER A 469 -10.10 -44.70 -1.97
N LEU A 470 -10.70 -43.88 -2.84
CA LEU A 470 -12.13 -43.62 -2.83
C LEU A 470 -12.91 -44.90 -3.16
N ASP A 471 -14.11 -45.03 -2.61
CA ASP A 471 -15.09 -46.04 -2.98
C ASP A 471 -16.31 -45.33 -3.56
N CYS A 472 -16.42 -45.33 -4.90
CA CYS A 472 -17.53 -44.69 -5.61
C CYS A 472 -18.69 -45.67 -5.89
N ASP A 473 -18.39 -46.96 -6.05
CA ASP A 473 -19.38 -47.99 -6.38
C ASP A 473 -20.12 -48.47 -5.11
N GLY A 474 -19.41 -48.53 -3.98
CA GLY A 474 -20.01 -48.56 -2.65
C GLY A 474 -20.35 -47.15 -2.16
N LYS A 475 -21.45 -47.00 -1.41
CA LYS A 475 -21.92 -45.69 -0.90
C LYS A 475 -21.13 -45.21 0.34
N GLY A 476 -19.81 -45.38 0.32
CA GLY A 476 -18.92 -45.09 1.45
C GLY A 476 -18.31 -43.69 1.44
N ASP A 477 -18.03 -43.12 0.27
CA ASP A 477 -17.38 -41.81 0.16
C ASP A 477 -18.16 -40.68 0.85
N GLY A 478 -17.39 -39.72 1.39
CA GLY A 478 -17.92 -38.50 1.99
C GLY A 478 -16.96 -37.34 1.84
N PHE A 479 -17.18 -36.28 2.63
CA PHE A 479 -16.42 -35.04 2.49
C PHE A 479 -15.97 -34.47 3.82
N ILE A 480 -14.78 -33.90 3.83
CA ILE A 480 -14.26 -33.10 4.94
C ILE A 480 -14.26 -31.63 4.52
N ARG A 481 -14.94 -30.80 5.33
CA ARG A 481 -14.99 -29.34 5.21
C ARG A 481 -13.69 -28.73 5.72
N LEU A 482 -13.06 -27.88 4.91
CA LEU A 482 -12.01 -26.95 5.32
C LEU A 482 -12.58 -25.53 5.23
N GLU A 483 -12.53 -24.81 6.35
CA GLU A 483 -13.16 -23.49 6.48
C GLU A 483 -12.29 -22.34 5.94
N ARG A 484 -12.94 -21.28 5.44
CA ARG A 484 -12.35 -19.96 5.10
C ARG A 484 -11.14 -20.04 4.15
N VAL A 485 -11.35 -20.51 2.93
CA VAL A 485 -10.29 -20.74 1.95
C VAL A 485 -10.37 -19.85 0.71
N LYS A 486 -9.21 -19.44 0.19
CA LYS A 486 -8.98 -19.19 -1.24
C LYS A 486 -9.25 -20.51 -1.97
N LEU A 487 -10.45 -20.65 -2.54
CA LEU A 487 -10.84 -21.84 -3.32
C LEU A 487 -9.76 -22.20 -4.36
N PRO A 488 -9.53 -23.50 -4.66
CA PRO A 488 -8.47 -23.95 -5.57
C PRO A 488 -8.54 -23.33 -6.98
N ASP A 489 -7.52 -23.58 -7.78
CA ASP A 489 -7.55 -23.31 -9.22
C ASP A 489 -8.85 -23.85 -9.85
N THR A 490 -9.57 -23.01 -10.61
CA THR A 490 -10.87 -23.37 -11.22
C THR A 490 -10.77 -23.71 -12.70
N SER A 491 -9.56 -23.92 -13.25
CA SER A 491 -9.32 -24.37 -14.63
C SER A 491 -9.93 -25.73 -14.97
N ARG A 492 -10.35 -26.50 -13.95
CA ARG A 492 -11.00 -27.83 -14.04
C ARG A 492 -12.25 -27.95 -13.15
N SER A 493 -13.02 -26.87 -13.04
CA SER A 493 -14.26 -26.84 -12.28
C SER A 493 -15.38 -26.13 -13.04
N TRP A 494 -16.63 -26.38 -12.66
CA TRP A 494 -17.83 -25.79 -13.26
C TRP A 494 -18.85 -25.39 -12.18
N VAL A 495 -19.80 -24.53 -12.54
CA VAL A 495 -20.86 -24.05 -11.63
C VAL A 495 -22.21 -24.56 -12.09
N GLU A 496 -22.94 -25.21 -11.20
CA GLU A 496 -24.37 -25.51 -11.32
C GLU A 496 -25.14 -24.48 -10.48
N PRO A 497 -25.74 -23.43 -11.08
CA PRO A 497 -26.26 -22.29 -10.32
C PRO A 497 -27.50 -22.62 -9.49
N ASP A 498 -28.30 -23.60 -9.93
CA ASP A 498 -29.58 -23.94 -9.30
C ASP A 498 -29.48 -24.95 -8.13
N LEU A 499 -28.30 -25.57 -7.91
CA LEU A 499 -28.12 -26.56 -6.84
C LEU A 499 -27.78 -25.93 -5.50
N SER A 500 -28.50 -26.31 -4.44
CA SER A 500 -28.12 -26.01 -3.05
C SER A 500 -26.82 -26.75 -2.66
N LEU A 501 -26.22 -26.39 -1.53
CA LEU A 501 -24.98 -27.00 -1.05
C LEU A 501 -25.15 -28.50 -0.69
N GLU A 502 -26.36 -28.90 -0.30
CA GLU A 502 -26.74 -30.29 -0.03
C GLU A 502 -26.91 -31.07 -1.34
N ALA A 503 -27.61 -30.50 -2.33
CA ALA A 503 -27.74 -31.10 -3.66
C ALA A 503 -26.38 -31.21 -4.37
N CYS A 504 -25.50 -30.22 -4.18
CA CYS A 504 -24.12 -30.19 -4.64
C CYS A 504 -23.30 -31.38 -4.11
N LYS A 505 -23.49 -31.73 -2.83
CA LYS A 505 -22.89 -32.91 -2.21
C LYS A 505 -23.36 -34.19 -2.89
N GLU A 506 -24.66 -34.33 -3.12
CA GLU A 506 -25.24 -35.52 -3.76
C GLU A 506 -24.79 -35.67 -5.22
N GLU A 507 -24.72 -34.58 -5.98
CA GLU A 507 -24.26 -34.60 -7.37
C GLU A 507 -22.76 -34.93 -7.48
N CYS A 508 -21.95 -34.34 -6.60
CA CYS A 508 -20.52 -34.68 -6.51
C CYS A 508 -20.28 -36.14 -6.10
N LEU A 509 -21.17 -36.78 -5.33
CA LEU A 509 -21.06 -38.21 -5.02
C LEU A 509 -21.32 -39.10 -6.24
N LYS A 510 -22.38 -38.80 -7.02
CA LYS A 510 -22.73 -39.53 -8.26
C LYS A 510 -21.59 -39.54 -9.29
N ASN A 511 -20.82 -38.45 -9.36
CA ASN A 511 -19.69 -38.31 -10.27
C ASN A 511 -18.37 -38.75 -9.62
N CYS A 512 -17.88 -39.95 -9.95
CA CYS A 512 -16.61 -40.48 -9.43
C CYS A 512 -15.36 -39.63 -9.76
N SER A 513 -15.44 -38.70 -10.72
CA SER A 513 -14.35 -37.76 -11.03
C SER A 513 -14.35 -36.52 -10.13
N CYS A 514 -15.45 -36.24 -9.43
CA CYS A 514 -15.59 -35.07 -8.56
C CYS A 514 -14.74 -35.22 -7.30
N THR A 515 -13.80 -34.31 -7.07
CA THR A 515 -12.82 -34.39 -5.98
C THR A 515 -13.09 -33.42 -4.83
N ALA A 516 -13.86 -32.36 -5.08
CA ALA A 516 -14.36 -31.43 -4.08
C ALA A 516 -15.55 -30.61 -4.61
N TYR A 517 -16.30 -30.01 -3.68
CA TYR A 517 -17.30 -29.00 -3.99
C TYR A 517 -17.28 -27.82 -3.00
N ALA A 518 -17.90 -26.69 -3.39
CA ALA A 518 -18.06 -25.48 -2.58
C ALA A 518 -19.32 -24.72 -3.00
N SER A 519 -19.69 -23.67 -2.25
CA SER A 519 -20.59 -22.63 -2.75
C SER A 519 -19.91 -21.80 -3.85
N ALA A 520 -20.62 -21.49 -4.94
CA ALA A 520 -20.09 -20.64 -6.00
C ALA A 520 -20.04 -19.16 -5.57
N TYR A 521 -21.12 -18.68 -4.93
CA TYR A 521 -21.31 -17.29 -4.51
C TYR A 521 -21.59 -17.15 -3.01
N ILE A 522 -21.42 -15.94 -2.46
CA ILE A 522 -21.69 -15.61 -1.04
C ILE A 522 -22.89 -14.67 -0.83
N SER A 523 -23.80 -14.60 -1.81
CA SER A 523 -25.04 -13.83 -1.73
C SER A 523 -26.13 -14.54 -0.94
N GLU A 524 -26.96 -13.80 -0.20
CA GLU A 524 -28.18 -14.33 0.42
C GLU A 524 -29.14 -14.88 -0.64
N GLY A 525 -29.51 -16.16 -0.54
CA GLY A 525 -30.31 -16.86 -1.54
C GLY A 525 -29.77 -18.27 -1.82
N ASN A 526 -29.87 -18.73 -3.06
CA ASN A 526 -29.17 -19.93 -3.51
C ASN A 526 -27.74 -19.55 -3.93
N PRO A 527 -26.68 -20.03 -3.26
CA PRO A 527 -25.30 -19.65 -3.58
C PRO A 527 -24.75 -20.35 -4.84
N GLY A 528 -25.47 -21.34 -5.38
CA GLY A 528 -24.99 -22.21 -6.45
C GLY A 528 -23.87 -23.15 -6.02
N CYS A 529 -23.69 -24.21 -6.79
CA CYS A 529 -22.75 -25.28 -6.54
C CYS A 529 -21.52 -25.15 -7.45
N LEU A 530 -20.31 -25.23 -6.90
CA LEU A 530 -19.04 -25.24 -7.63
C LEU A 530 -18.32 -26.57 -7.38
N MET A 531 -18.06 -27.36 -8.42
CA MET A 531 -17.45 -28.70 -8.33
C MET A 531 -16.13 -28.81 -9.11
N TRP A 532 -15.17 -29.56 -8.58
CA TRP A 532 -13.83 -29.78 -9.17
C TRP A 532 -13.62 -31.22 -9.65
N ASN A 533 -12.95 -31.38 -10.80
CA ASN A 533 -12.43 -32.67 -11.27
C ASN A 533 -10.89 -32.70 -11.23
N GLY A 534 -10.33 -33.74 -10.62
CA GLY A 534 -8.87 -33.93 -10.51
C GLY A 534 -8.23 -33.15 -9.35
N ASP A 535 -6.97 -32.75 -9.51
CA ASP A 535 -6.14 -32.30 -8.40
C ASP A 535 -6.44 -30.86 -7.96
N LEU A 536 -6.58 -30.68 -6.64
CA LEU A 536 -6.86 -29.39 -6.00
C LEU A 536 -5.53 -28.66 -5.76
N VAL A 537 -5.25 -27.60 -6.50
CA VAL A 537 -3.99 -26.85 -6.46
C VAL A 537 -4.23 -25.39 -6.06
N ASP A 538 -3.24 -24.76 -5.43
CA ASP A 538 -3.25 -23.36 -4.99
C ASP A 538 -4.35 -23.01 -3.96
N LEU A 539 -4.61 -23.95 -3.04
CA LEU A 539 -5.52 -23.79 -1.92
C LEU A 539 -4.82 -23.04 -0.76
N LYS A 540 -5.37 -21.90 -0.34
CA LYS A 540 -4.86 -21.09 0.79
C LYS A 540 -5.96 -20.85 1.83
N VAL A 541 -5.63 -20.89 3.13
CA VAL A 541 -6.51 -20.44 4.21
C VAL A 541 -6.43 -18.91 4.33
N ILE A 542 -7.57 -18.24 4.51
CA ILE A 542 -7.68 -16.79 4.69
C ILE A 542 -8.42 -16.52 6.00
N SER A 543 -7.82 -15.80 6.94
CA SER A 543 -8.44 -15.50 8.25
C SER A 543 -9.82 -14.82 8.13
N ASP A 544 -9.93 -13.90 7.16
CA ASP A 544 -11.14 -13.16 6.78
C ASP A 544 -11.85 -13.77 5.55
N GLY A 545 -11.74 -15.09 5.36
CA GLY A 545 -12.38 -15.84 4.29
C GLY A 545 -13.84 -16.19 4.58
N GLU A 546 -14.67 -16.17 3.54
CA GLU A 546 -16.15 -16.33 3.62
C GLU A 546 -16.67 -17.58 2.89
N GLN A 547 -15.78 -18.36 2.27
CA GLN A 547 -16.13 -19.61 1.56
C GLN A 547 -15.32 -20.78 2.10
N ASP A 548 -15.96 -21.94 2.11
CA ASP A 548 -15.40 -23.21 2.57
C ASP A 548 -15.32 -24.18 1.38
N ILE A 549 -14.49 -25.23 1.51
CA ILE A 549 -14.42 -26.32 0.54
C ILE A 549 -14.66 -27.67 1.21
N TYR A 550 -15.40 -28.54 0.52
CA TYR A 550 -15.76 -29.89 0.95
C TYR A 550 -15.00 -30.88 0.08
N THR A 551 -14.03 -31.59 0.65
CA THR A 551 -13.04 -32.39 -0.09
C THR A 551 -13.32 -33.89 0.03
N ARG A 552 -13.36 -34.61 -1.10
CA ARG A 552 -13.84 -36.00 -1.19
C ARG A 552 -12.79 -37.01 -0.65
N VAL A 553 -13.22 -37.80 0.32
CA VAL A 553 -12.43 -38.83 1.04
C VAL A 553 -13.27 -40.10 1.27
N ALA A 554 -12.59 -41.23 1.48
CA ALA A 554 -13.22 -42.51 1.78
C ALA A 554 -13.87 -42.53 3.18
N ALA A 555 -14.89 -43.38 3.37
CA ALA A 555 -15.66 -43.56 4.60
C ALA A 555 -14.81 -43.55 5.89
N SER A 556 -13.71 -44.30 5.88
CA SER A 556 -12.86 -44.53 7.06
C SER A 556 -12.15 -43.28 7.59
N GLU A 557 -12.01 -42.22 6.80
CA GLU A 557 -11.38 -40.97 7.24
C GLU A 557 -12.37 -40.05 7.99
N LEU A 558 -13.68 -40.31 7.87
CA LEU A 558 -14.76 -39.54 8.51
C LEU A 558 -14.86 -39.86 10.01
N ASP A 559 -14.71 -41.14 10.39
CA ASP A 559 -14.80 -41.62 11.78
C ASP A 559 -13.64 -41.17 12.68
N GLY A 560 -12.61 -40.52 12.13
CA GLY A 560 -11.44 -39.97 12.83
C GLY A 560 -11.74 -38.80 13.79
N SER A 561 -12.95 -38.71 14.37
CA SER A 561 -13.30 -37.78 15.44
C SER A 561 -12.74 -38.21 16.81
N THR A 562 -12.34 -39.48 16.97
CA THR A 562 -11.78 -40.02 18.22
C THR A 562 -10.58 -40.95 17.98
N ILE A 563 -9.40 -40.36 17.68
CA ILE A 563 -8.12 -41.08 17.80
C ILE A 563 -7.29 -40.47 18.93
N GLY A 564 -7.50 -41.00 20.13
CA GLY A 564 -6.64 -40.82 21.30
C GLY A 564 -6.42 -42.18 21.95
N ASN A 565 -5.19 -42.69 21.81
CA ASN A 565 -4.68 -43.97 22.35
C ASN A 565 -5.35 -45.28 21.90
N SER A 566 -4.52 -46.15 21.31
CA SER A 566 -4.81 -47.57 21.06
C SER A 566 -5.04 -48.32 22.38
N GLY A 567 -6.17 -49.04 22.53
CA GLY A 567 -6.40 -49.83 23.75
C GLY A 567 -7.71 -50.65 23.81
N GLY A 568 -7.61 -51.96 23.56
CA GLY A 568 -8.47 -53.00 24.16
C GLY A 568 -9.99 -52.92 23.97
N LEU A 569 -10.51 -53.42 22.84
CA LEU A 569 -11.95 -53.58 22.56
C LEU A 569 -12.62 -54.73 23.36
N GLN A 570 -12.56 -54.71 24.70
CA GLN A 570 -13.26 -55.68 25.56
C GLN A 570 -13.88 -55.12 26.86
N GLY A 571 -13.47 -53.95 27.36
CA GLY A 571 -13.92 -53.45 28.67
C GLY A 571 -15.38 -53.00 28.77
N LYS A 572 -15.99 -52.54 27.66
CA LYS A 572 -17.23 -51.73 27.70
C LYS A 572 -18.49 -52.45 28.23
N LYS A 573 -18.53 -53.79 28.31
CA LYS A 573 -19.68 -54.53 28.86
C LYS A 573 -19.71 -54.62 30.39
N LYS A 574 -18.59 -54.50 31.11
CA LYS A 574 -18.58 -54.56 32.59
C LYS A 574 -18.96 -53.22 33.24
N LEU A 575 -18.50 -52.11 32.68
CA LEU A 575 -18.70 -50.77 33.26
C LEU A 575 -20.19 -50.40 33.43
N LEU A 576 -21.03 -50.77 32.46
CA LEU A 576 -22.47 -50.51 32.46
C LEU A 576 -23.20 -51.20 33.63
N VAL A 577 -22.78 -52.41 34.01
CA VAL A 577 -23.35 -53.15 35.15
C VAL A 577 -22.96 -52.50 36.48
N THR A 578 -21.70 -52.08 36.62
CA THR A 578 -21.20 -51.41 37.83
C THR A 578 -21.90 -50.06 38.07
N ILE A 579 -22.16 -49.29 37.01
CA ILE A 579 -22.89 -48.02 37.08
C ILE A 579 -24.33 -48.23 37.59
N LEU A 580 -25.04 -49.25 37.08
CA LEU A 580 -26.41 -49.58 37.51
C LEU A 580 -26.51 -49.95 38.99
N THR A 581 -25.47 -50.55 39.59
CA THR A 581 -25.47 -50.92 41.02
C THR A 581 -25.14 -49.77 41.98
N ILE A 582 -24.36 -48.76 41.55
CA ILE A 582 -23.88 -47.69 42.43
C ILE A 582 -24.89 -46.53 42.53
N ILE A 583 -25.56 -46.19 41.42
CA ILE A 583 -26.50 -45.06 41.36
C ILE A 583 -27.63 -45.16 42.41
N PRO A 584 -28.33 -46.30 42.63
CA PRO A 584 -29.41 -46.39 43.61
C PRO A 584 -28.94 -46.18 45.06
N GLY A 585 -27.76 -46.69 45.41
CA GLY A 585 -27.17 -46.52 46.74
C GLY A 585 -26.80 -45.06 47.02
N LEU A 586 -26.23 -44.38 46.02
CA LEU A 586 -25.93 -42.94 46.11
C LEU A 586 -27.21 -42.10 46.26
N PHE A 587 -28.27 -42.46 45.53
CA PHE A 587 -29.56 -41.77 45.59
C PHE A 587 -30.21 -41.89 46.97
N LEU A 588 -30.16 -43.07 47.61
CA LEU A 588 -30.64 -43.27 48.98
C LEU A 588 -29.85 -42.45 50.00
N PHE A 589 -28.51 -42.41 49.87
CA PHE A 589 -27.65 -41.62 50.76
C PHE A 589 -27.96 -40.11 50.67
N VAL A 590 -28.16 -39.60 49.44
CA VAL A 590 -28.56 -38.21 49.19
C VAL A 590 -29.97 -37.94 49.72
N LEU A 591 -30.93 -38.86 49.55
CA LEU A 591 -32.29 -38.71 50.09
C LEU A 591 -32.30 -38.64 51.63
N CYS A 592 -31.54 -39.50 52.32
CA CYS A 592 -31.41 -39.43 53.78
C CYS A 592 -30.83 -38.10 54.25
N GLY A 593 -29.76 -37.61 53.60
CA GLY A 593 -29.20 -36.29 53.87
C GLY A 593 -30.19 -35.15 53.59
N TYR A 594 -30.93 -35.23 52.49
CA TYR A 594 -31.93 -34.24 52.07
C TYR A 594 -33.13 -34.16 53.04
N CYS A 595 -33.59 -35.29 53.57
CA CYS A 595 -34.61 -35.34 54.61
C CYS A 595 -34.15 -34.70 55.92
N TRP A 596 -32.85 -34.79 56.25
CA TRP A 596 -32.28 -34.11 57.43
C TRP A 596 -32.14 -32.60 57.17
N TRP A 597 -31.67 -32.20 55.98
CA TRP A 597 -31.48 -30.81 55.58
C TRP A 597 -32.80 -30.03 55.46
N ARG A 598 -33.87 -30.66 54.93
CA ARG A 598 -35.22 -30.08 54.87
C ARG A 598 -35.85 -29.75 56.23
N LYS A 599 -35.28 -30.24 57.35
CA LYS A 599 -35.74 -29.87 58.71
C LYS A 599 -35.08 -28.60 59.25
N ALA A 600 -34.13 -27.98 58.52
CA ALA A 600 -33.23 -26.96 59.06
C ALA A 600 -33.44 -25.53 58.53
N LYS A 601 -34.12 -25.31 57.39
CA LYS A 601 -34.57 -23.99 56.88
C LYS A 601 -35.61 -24.13 55.76
N GLY A 602 -36.40 -23.06 55.56
CA GLY A 602 -37.51 -23.01 54.60
C GLY A 602 -37.13 -22.53 53.19
N CYS A 603 -38.17 -22.20 52.41
CA CYS A 603 -38.16 -21.68 51.04
C CYS A 603 -37.31 -20.39 50.87
N GLU A 604 -36.95 -19.91 49.66
CA GLU A 604 -37.68 -20.01 48.38
C GLU A 604 -36.74 -19.93 47.14
N MET A 605 -37.31 -19.69 45.95
CA MET A 605 -36.67 -19.68 44.62
C MET A 605 -37.04 -18.38 43.87
N ASN A 606 -36.41 -17.97 42.76
CA ASN A 606 -35.49 -18.66 41.84
C ASN A 606 -34.32 -17.69 41.46
N GLU A 607 -33.73 -17.52 40.26
CA GLU A 607 -33.89 -18.08 38.91
C GLU A 607 -32.54 -18.01 38.11
N LYS A 608 -32.59 -18.39 36.82
CA LYS A 608 -31.66 -18.09 35.70
C LYS A 608 -30.28 -17.49 36.03
N ARG A 609 -29.23 -18.34 36.00
CA ARG A 609 -27.82 -17.89 35.94
C ARG A 609 -27.41 -17.48 34.52
N ALA A 610 -27.13 -16.19 34.33
CA ALA A 610 -26.09 -15.76 33.38
C ALA A 610 -24.70 -15.97 34.01
N ILE A 611 -23.64 -16.13 33.20
CA ILE A 611 -22.27 -16.30 33.71
C ILE A 611 -21.71 -14.92 34.12
N VAL A 612 -21.87 -14.59 35.40
CA VAL A 612 -21.18 -13.47 36.06
C VAL A 612 -19.99 -14.03 36.83
N LEU A 613 -18.79 -13.49 36.55
CA LEU A 613 -17.58 -13.80 37.33
C LEU A 613 -17.67 -13.09 38.68
N ASN A 614 -17.88 -13.84 39.76
CA ASN A 614 -17.84 -13.32 41.13
C ASN A 614 -16.40 -13.23 41.64
N GLY A 615 -16.14 -12.30 42.57
CA GLY A 615 -14.79 -12.09 43.13
C GLY A 615 -14.22 -13.31 43.86
N ASN A 616 -15.07 -14.18 44.39
CA ASN A 616 -14.71 -15.39 45.14
C ASN A 616 -13.82 -16.37 44.34
N ASP A 617 -13.94 -16.40 43.00
CA ASP A 617 -13.11 -17.26 42.13
C ASP A 617 -11.60 -16.89 42.18
N ILE A 618 -11.29 -15.69 42.68
CA ILE A 618 -9.92 -15.21 42.91
C ILE A 618 -9.41 -15.64 44.30
N GLU A 619 -10.28 -15.83 45.30
CA GLU A 619 -9.90 -16.21 46.66
C GLU A 619 -9.48 -17.69 46.75
N GLU A 620 -10.14 -18.61 46.04
CA GLU A 620 -9.76 -20.04 46.08
C GLU A 620 -8.37 -20.32 45.50
N ASN A 621 -7.98 -19.59 44.45
CA ASN A 621 -6.61 -19.62 43.88
C ASN A 621 -5.65 -18.63 44.59
N GLY A 622 -6.16 -17.79 45.48
CA GLY A 622 -5.47 -16.60 46.03
C GLY A 622 -4.72 -16.82 47.35
N LYS A 623 -4.52 -18.07 47.79
CA LYS A 623 -3.85 -18.42 49.06
C LYS A 623 -2.35 -18.09 49.06
N GLY A 624 -2.03 -16.79 49.08
CA GLY A 624 -0.65 -16.25 49.12
C GLY A 624 -0.44 -14.89 48.44
N LEU A 625 -1.47 -14.06 48.20
CA LEU A 625 -1.31 -12.69 47.69
C LEU A 625 -1.85 -11.65 48.70
N GLU A 626 -0.96 -10.79 49.20
CA GLU A 626 -1.31 -9.64 50.06
C GLU A 626 -1.49 -8.35 49.21
N LEU A 627 -2.43 -8.35 48.25
CA LEU A 627 -2.80 -7.15 47.49
C LEU A 627 -4.17 -6.60 47.92
N PRO A 628 -4.27 -5.32 48.34
CA PRO A 628 -5.53 -4.70 48.68
C PRO A 628 -6.53 -4.62 47.51
N LEU A 629 -7.77 -5.05 47.76
CA LEU A 629 -8.93 -4.80 46.91
C LEU A 629 -9.51 -3.42 47.26
N PHE A 630 -9.50 -2.50 46.30
CA PHE A 630 -10.10 -1.17 46.42
C PHE A 630 -11.52 -1.18 45.85
N ASN A 631 -12.47 -0.59 46.60
CA ASN A 631 -13.82 -0.36 46.09
C ASN A 631 -13.76 0.69 44.97
N VAL A 632 -14.41 0.41 43.83
CA VAL A 632 -14.42 1.28 42.64
C VAL A 632 -15.02 2.66 42.95
N SER A 633 -15.87 2.82 43.98
CA SER A 633 -16.31 4.14 44.44
C SER A 633 -15.18 5.00 45.02
N VAL A 634 -14.23 4.40 45.74
CA VAL A 634 -13.04 5.08 46.28
C VAL A 634 -12.08 5.44 45.15
N ILE A 635 -11.94 4.58 44.14
CA ILE A 635 -11.13 4.86 42.95
C ILE A 635 -11.75 6.00 42.12
N ALA A 636 -13.08 6.00 41.97
CA ALA A 636 -13.81 7.07 41.28
C ALA A 636 -13.62 8.41 42.03
N ALA A 637 -13.80 8.44 43.36
CA ALA A 637 -13.52 9.64 44.15
C ALA A 637 -12.06 10.11 43.99
N ALA A 638 -11.09 9.20 44.10
CA ALA A 638 -9.66 9.51 43.97
C ALA A 638 -9.25 10.03 42.58
N THR A 639 -9.99 9.71 41.52
CA THR A 639 -9.73 10.12 40.12
C THR A 639 -10.68 11.22 39.63
N ASN A 640 -11.50 11.81 40.50
CA ASN A 640 -12.60 12.72 40.16
C ASN A 640 -13.52 12.15 39.06
N ASN A 641 -14.09 10.97 39.32
CA ASN A 641 -14.93 10.18 38.41
C ASN A 641 -14.27 9.89 37.05
N PHE A 642 -12.96 9.60 37.04
CA PHE A 642 -12.16 9.38 35.83
C PHE A 642 -12.19 10.58 34.86
N ALA A 643 -12.14 11.81 35.40
CA ALA A 643 -12.12 13.05 34.62
C ALA A 643 -10.99 13.08 33.58
N GLU A 644 -11.26 13.67 32.41
CA GLU A 644 -10.30 13.79 31.31
C GLU A 644 -9.06 14.64 31.71
N SER A 645 -9.23 15.63 32.59
CA SER A 645 -8.12 16.41 33.16
C SER A 645 -7.16 15.59 34.02
N ASN A 646 -7.56 14.39 34.45
CA ASN A 646 -6.70 13.43 35.16
C ASN A 646 -6.13 12.35 34.22
N LEU A 647 -6.40 12.36 32.91
CA LEU A 647 -5.89 11.35 31.99
C LEU A 647 -4.37 11.51 31.78
N LEU A 648 -3.60 10.48 32.15
CA LEU A 648 -2.15 10.41 31.97
C LEU A 648 -1.76 9.79 30.61
N GLY A 649 -2.60 8.89 30.09
CA GLY A 649 -2.34 8.23 28.82
C GLY A 649 -3.47 7.29 28.38
N LYS A 650 -3.49 6.97 27.09
CA LYS A 650 -4.46 6.10 26.42
C LYS A 650 -3.72 5.20 25.44
N GLY A 651 -4.00 3.90 25.47
CA GLY A 651 -3.37 2.92 24.57
C GLY A 651 -4.25 1.68 24.39
N GLY A 652 -3.73 0.66 23.69
CA GLY A 652 -4.49 -0.57 23.38
C GLY A 652 -5.08 -1.30 24.59
N PHE A 653 -4.45 -1.17 25.76
CA PHE A 653 -4.91 -1.80 27.01
C PHE A 653 -5.96 -0.99 27.79
N GLY A 654 -6.26 0.25 27.37
CA GLY A 654 -7.24 1.12 28.03
C GLY A 654 -6.70 2.51 28.38
N PHE A 655 -7.17 3.04 29.51
CA PHE A 655 -6.93 4.42 29.95
C PHE A 655 -6.20 4.44 31.29
N VAL A 656 -5.20 5.30 31.43
CA VAL A 656 -4.46 5.49 32.69
C VAL A 656 -4.76 6.88 33.23
N TYR A 657 -5.29 6.96 34.45
CA TYR A 657 -5.63 8.21 35.12
C TYR A 657 -4.72 8.47 36.32
N LYS A 658 -4.44 9.73 36.61
CA LYS A 658 -3.92 10.16 37.90
C LYS A 658 -5.04 10.11 38.93
N GLY A 659 -4.73 9.69 40.14
CA GLY A 659 -5.62 9.85 41.28
C GLY A 659 -4.85 10.21 42.55
N GLN A 660 -5.58 10.65 43.57
CA GLN A 660 -5.04 10.86 44.91
C GLN A 660 -5.97 10.19 45.93
N LEU A 661 -5.43 9.29 46.74
CA LEU A 661 -6.16 8.64 47.82
C LEU A 661 -6.37 9.61 49.00
N LEU A 662 -7.34 9.31 49.87
CA LEU A 662 -7.70 10.16 51.03
C LEU A 662 -6.56 10.36 52.05
N ASN A 663 -5.52 9.52 52.00
CA ASN A 663 -4.28 9.66 52.79
C ASN A 663 -3.24 10.59 52.11
N GLY A 664 -3.61 11.27 51.01
CA GLY A 664 -2.73 12.14 50.22
C GLY A 664 -1.86 11.42 49.19
N GLN A 665 -1.88 10.09 49.13
CA GLN A 665 -1.01 9.30 48.24
C GLN A 665 -1.42 9.43 46.77
N GLU A 666 -0.49 9.87 45.92
CA GLU A 666 -0.65 9.88 44.46
C GLU A 666 -0.58 8.47 43.87
N ILE A 667 -1.52 8.16 42.98
CA ILE A 667 -1.67 6.84 42.33
C ILE A 667 -1.88 6.97 40.82
N ALA A 668 -1.48 5.94 40.07
CA ALA A 668 -1.81 5.77 38.65
C ALA A 668 -2.83 4.64 38.50
N VAL A 669 -3.95 4.91 37.83
CA VAL A 669 -5.14 4.05 37.77
C VAL A 669 -5.36 3.59 36.34
N LYS A 670 -4.94 2.36 36.03
CA LYS A 670 -5.12 1.71 34.72
C LYS A 670 -6.50 1.05 34.66
N ARG A 671 -7.45 1.68 33.96
CA ARG A 671 -8.81 1.18 33.71
C ARG A 671 -8.85 0.48 32.35
N LEU A 672 -9.13 -0.82 32.37
CA LEU A 672 -9.06 -1.67 31.17
C LEU A 672 -10.31 -1.53 30.29
N SER A 673 -10.15 -1.68 28.98
CA SER A 673 -11.24 -1.52 28.01
C SER A 673 -12.25 -2.68 28.08
N GLN A 674 -13.55 -2.34 28.11
CA GLN A 674 -14.66 -3.30 28.20
C GLN A 674 -14.77 -4.22 26.97
N ASN A 675 -14.36 -3.75 25.78
CA ASN A 675 -14.65 -4.42 24.50
C ASN A 675 -13.61 -5.49 24.09
N SER A 676 -12.84 -6.05 25.03
CA SER A 676 -11.86 -7.10 24.71
C SER A 676 -11.93 -8.30 25.66
N SER A 677 -11.93 -9.52 25.09
CA SER A 677 -11.69 -10.75 25.84
C SER A 677 -10.26 -10.81 26.40
N GLN A 678 -9.32 -10.15 25.72
CA GLN A 678 -7.91 -10.02 26.07
C GLN A 678 -7.66 -9.38 27.44
N GLY A 679 -8.32 -8.26 27.74
CA GLY A 679 -8.10 -7.51 28.99
C GLY A 679 -8.42 -8.30 30.27
N ILE A 680 -9.16 -9.41 30.19
CA ILE A 680 -9.43 -10.27 31.36
C ILE A 680 -8.22 -11.16 31.69
N GLU A 681 -7.49 -11.65 30.68
CA GLU A 681 -6.27 -12.43 30.89
C GLU A 681 -5.11 -11.54 31.32
N GLU A 682 -4.98 -10.34 30.74
CA GLU A 682 -3.93 -9.37 31.09
C GLU A 682 -4.08 -8.88 32.53
N PHE A 683 -5.31 -8.56 32.96
CA PHE A 683 -5.63 -8.25 34.36
C PHE A 683 -5.20 -9.37 35.32
N LYS A 684 -5.49 -10.64 34.97
CA LYS A 684 -5.06 -11.80 35.76
C LYS A 684 -3.53 -11.97 35.76
N ASN A 685 -2.84 -11.69 34.65
CA ASN A 685 -1.38 -11.74 34.57
C ASN A 685 -0.74 -10.66 35.46
N GLU A 686 -1.16 -9.39 35.34
CA GLU A 686 -0.61 -8.27 36.12
C GLU A 686 -0.78 -8.49 37.63
N ILE A 687 -1.95 -8.94 38.09
CA ILE A 687 -2.17 -9.28 39.50
C ILE A 687 -1.31 -10.48 39.94
N THR A 688 -1.29 -11.57 39.15
CA THR A 688 -0.60 -12.81 39.55
C THR A 688 0.94 -12.67 39.55
N LEU A 689 1.47 -11.80 38.69
CA LEU A 689 2.91 -11.54 38.54
C LEU A 689 3.39 -10.43 39.47
N ILE A 690 2.86 -9.21 39.35
CA ILE A 690 3.45 -8.04 40.02
C ILE A 690 3.31 -8.14 41.54
N ALA A 691 2.27 -8.80 42.06
CA ALA A 691 2.14 -9.13 43.49
C ALA A 691 3.37 -9.87 44.07
N LYS A 692 4.12 -10.58 43.22
CA LYS A 692 5.25 -11.43 43.59
C LYS A 692 6.61 -10.83 43.19
N LEU A 693 6.61 -9.61 42.62
CA LEU A 693 7.81 -8.94 42.11
C LEU A 693 8.06 -7.66 42.89
N GLN A 694 9.21 -7.62 43.57
CA GLN A 694 9.64 -6.47 44.36
C GLN A 694 11.11 -6.19 44.04
N HIS A 695 11.34 -5.22 43.15
CA HIS A 695 12.67 -4.77 42.77
C HIS A 695 12.65 -3.29 42.39
N ARG A 696 13.74 -2.56 42.70
CA ARG A 696 13.83 -1.10 42.56
C ARG A 696 13.64 -0.58 41.13
N ASN A 697 13.81 -1.44 40.13
CA ASN A 697 13.66 -1.11 38.71
C ASN A 697 12.39 -1.70 38.06
N LEU A 698 11.37 -2.06 38.85
CA LEU A 698 10.02 -2.43 38.37
C LEU A 698 8.98 -1.52 39.03
N VAL A 699 7.87 -1.23 38.35
CA VAL A 699 6.77 -0.42 38.92
C VAL A 699 5.90 -1.29 39.84
N ARG A 700 5.66 -0.82 41.07
CA ARG A 700 4.89 -1.57 42.07
C ARG A 700 3.38 -1.40 41.90
N LEU A 701 2.67 -2.53 41.81
CA LEU A 701 1.21 -2.59 41.95
C LEU A 701 0.83 -2.40 43.43
N LEU A 702 -0.06 -1.46 43.71
CA LEU A 702 -0.54 -1.10 45.06
C LEU A 702 -1.85 -1.81 45.41
N GLY A 703 -2.60 -2.26 44.41
CA GLY A 703 -3.91 -2.91 44.59
C GLY A 703 -4.69 -2.96 43.28
N TYR A 704 -5.92 -3.46 43.36
CA TYR A 704 -6.80 -3.61 42.21
C TYR A 704 -8.26 -3.34 42.59
N GLY A 705 -9.12 -3.09 41.60
CA GLY A 705 -10.56 -2.88 41.77
C GLY A 705 -11.36 -3.67 40.74
N ILE A 706 -12.47 -4.27 41.18
CA ILE A 706 -13.40 -5.04 40.34
C ILE A 706 -14.83 -4.61 40.70
N ASN A 707 -15.64 -4.30 39.70
CA ASN A 707 -17.08 -4.10 39.88
C ASN A 707 -17.84 -4.45 38.59
N GLY A 708 -18.57 -5.57 38.59
CA GLY A 708 -19.25 -6.08 37.39
C GLY A 708 -18.26 -6.35 36.25
N GLN A 709 -18.32 -5.54 35.20
CA GLN A 709 -17.38 -5.62 34.07
C GLN A 709 -16.11 -4.77 34.26
N GLU A 710 -16.11 -3.78 35.15
CA GLU A 710 -14.96 -2.89 35.40
C GLU A 710 -13.79 -3.64 36.04
N LYS A 711 -12.60 -3.43 35.49
CA LYS A 711 -11.33 -4.03 35.93
C LYS A 711 -10.26 -2.95 35.95
N ILE A 712 -9.72 -2.69 37.14
CA ILE A 712 -8.86 -1.55 37.42
C ILE A 712 -7.62 -2.00 38.18
N LEU A 713 -6.44 -1.54 37.76
CA LEU A 713 -5.17 -1.76 38.43
C LEU A 713 -4.62 -0.42 38.96
N ILE A 714 -4.10 -0.44 40.19
CA ILE A 714 -3.65 0.77 40.90
C ILE A 714 -2.16 0.65 41.14
N TYR A 715 -1.39 1.54 40.52
CA TYR A 715 0.06 1.63 40.59
C TYR A 715 0.51 2.85 41.40
N GLU A 716 1.74 2.82 41.88
CA GLU A 716 2.43 4.03 42.34
C GLU A 716 2.60 5.04 41.18
N TYR A 717 2.34 6.32 41.44
CA TYR A 717 2.43 7.36 40.42
C TYR A 717 3.90 7.70 40.10
N MET A 718 4.25 7.75 38.82
CA MET A 718 5.59 8.07 38.31
C MET A 718 5.62 9.49 37.77
N ARG A 719 6.20 10.44 38.53
CA ARG A 719 6.12 11.88 38.23
C ARG A 719 6.84 12.25 36.94
N ASN A 720 7.95 11.59 36.63
CA ASN A 720 8.75 11.82 35.43
C ASN A 720 8.27 11.01 34.20
N LYS A 721 7.05 10.44 34.26
CA LYS A 721 6.34 9.78 33.14
C LYS A 721 7.13 8.62 32.52
N SER A 722 6.89 8.35 31.23
CA SER A 722 7.55 7.32 30.43
C SER A 722 8.78 7.88 29.70
N LEU A 723 9.80 7.05 29.51
CA LEU A 723 11.09 7.43 28.95
C LEU A 723 10.97 7.94 27.50
N ASP A 724 10.04 7.38 26.71
CA ASP A 724 9.74 7.82 25.34
C ASP A 724 9.22 9.28 25.25
N SER A 725 8.62 9.79 26.33
CA SER A 725 8.17 11.18 26.43
C SER A 725 9.31 12.18 26.70
N LEU A 726 10.52 11.69 27.01
CA LEU A 726 11.71 12.52 27.24
C LEU A 726 12.80 12.33 26.17
N ILE A 727 13.07 11.11 25.68
CA ILE A 727 14.16 10.88 24.71
C ILE A 727 13.84 11.27 23.27
N PHE A 728 12.55 11.46 22.94
CA PHE A 728 12.10 11.77 21.56
C PHE A 728 11.53 13.18 21.38
N ASP A 729 11.43 13.97 22.45
CA ASP A 729 11.15 15.41 22.36
C ASP A 729 12.47 16.18 22.51
N GLN A 730 12.74 17.09 21.57
CA GLN A 730 14.03 17.77 21.46
C GLN A 730 14.28 18.78 22.60
N THR A 731 13.24 19.18 23.33
CA THR A 731 13.33 20.10 24.48
C THR A 731 13.72 19.36 25.77
N THR A 732 13.12 18.18 25.99
CA THR A 732 13.31 17.36 27.19
C THR A 732 14.46 16.36 27.07
N SER A 733 14.85 15.94 25.86
CA SER A 733 16.00 15.06 25.64
C SER A 733 17.32 15.68 26.14
N ALA A 734 17.44 17.01 26.06
CA ALA A 734 18.54 17.79 26.63
C ALA A 734 18.61 17.75 28.17
N MET A 735 17.54 17.34 28.86
CA MET A 735 17.56 17.13 30.32
C MET A 735 18.21 15.79 30.70
N LEU A 736 18.35 14.86 29.73
CA LEU A 736 18.97 13.55 29.86
C LEU A 736 20.42 13.58 29.34
N ASP A 737 21.33 14.08 30.17
CA ASP A 737 22.78 13.91 29.96
C ASP A 737 23.18 12.42 29.91
N TRP A 738 24.40 12.14 29.41
CA TRP A 738 24.89 10.77 29.28
C TRP A 738 24.85 10.00 30.61
N ARG A 739 25.21 10.63 31.73
CA ARG A 739 25.24 9.98 33.05
C ARG A 739 23.84 9.53 33.49
N LYS A 740 22.80 10.33 33.22
CA LYS A 740 21.40 9.93 33.40
C LYS A 740 21.01 8.80 32.46
N ARG A 741 21.33 8.90 31.16
CA ARG A 741 21.01 7.85 30.16
C ARG A 741 21.67 6.52 30.50
N PHE A 742 22.95 6.51 30.87
CA PHE A 742 23.68 5.31 31.29
C PHE A 742 23.12 4.71 32.59
N ARG A 743 22.75 5.54 33.58
CA ARG A 743 22.07 5.08 34.79
C ARG A 743 20.69 4.47 34.48
N ILE A 744 19.94 5.05 33.54
CA ILE A 744 18.67 4.53 33.04
C ILE A 744 18.88 3.17 32.34
N ILE A 745 19.85 3.08 31.42
CA ILE A 745 20.25 1.83 30.73
C ILE A 745 20.59 0.73 31.75
N GLY A 746 21.45 1.02 32.73
CA GLY A 746 21.81 0.08 33.79
C GLY A 746 20.65 -0.28 34.72
N GLY A 747 19.70 0.64 34.92
CA GLY A 747 18.45 0.38 35.66
C GLY A 747 17.52 -0.59 34.91
N ILE A 748 17.31 -0.36 33.61
CA ILE A 748 16.55 -1.27 32.74
C ILE A 748 17.22 -2.65 32.72
N ALA A 749 18.54 -2.71 32.49
CA ALA A 749 19.28 -3.96 32.41
C ALA A 749 19.16 -4.79 33.72
N ARG A 750 19.30 -4.14 34.88
CA ARG A 750 19.11 -4.78 36.21
C ARG A 750 17.65 -5.16 36.47
N GLY A 751 16.69 -4.38 35.98
CA GLY A 751 15.27 -4.74 35.99
C GLY A 751 14.96 -6.02 35.21
N ILE A 752 15.53 -6.18 34.01
CA ILE A 752 15.34 -7.38 33.18
C ILE A 752 16.14 -8.56 33.76
N LEU A 753 17.37 -8.37 34.24
CA LEU A 753 18.14 -9.42 34.93
C LEU A 753 17.35 -10.00 36.10
N TYR A 754 16.75 -9.14 36.93
CA TYR A 754 15.92 -9.59 38.04
C TYR A 754 14.76 -10.48 37.58
N LEU A 755 14.10 -10.16 36.46
CA LEU A 755 13.04 -11.01 35.89
C LEU A 755 13.60 -12.35 35.36
N HIS A 756 14.81 -12.38 34.81
CA HIS A 756 15.37 -13.54 34.12
C HIS A 756 16.10 -14.53 35.05
N GLU A 757 16.82 -14.03 36.05
CA GLU A 757 17.84 -14.75 36.82
C GLU A 757 17.70 -14.56 38.35
N ASP A 758 17.49 -13.35 38.89
CA ASP A 758 17.47 -13.13 40.36
C ASP A 758 16.12 -13.40 41.04
N SER A 759 15.01 -13.34 40.30
CA SER A 759 13.67 -13.65 40.78
C SER A 759 13.51 -15.14 41.07
N ARG A 760 12.74 -15.48 42.12
CA ARG A 760 12.32 -16.86 42.43
C ARG A 760 11.62 -17.55 41.25
N LEU A 761 11.04 -16.78 40.33
CA LEU A 761 10.42 -17.24 39.09
C LEU A 761 11.09 -16.55 37.90
N ARG A 762 11.62 -17.33 36.95
CA ARG A 762 12.05 -16.79 35.65
C ARG A 762 10.81 -16.25 34.92
N ILE A 763 10.85 -15.00 34.52
CA ILE A 763 9.74 -14.28 33.88
C ILE A 763 10.26 -13.58 32.64
N ILE A 764 9.52 -13.68 31.54
CA ILE A 764 9.82 -12.98 30.28
C ILE A 764 8.71 -11.97 30.04
N HIS A 765 9.09 -10.73 29.74
CA HIS A 765 8.20 -9.57 29.67
C HIS A 765 7.43 -9.48 28.35
N ARG A 766 8.11 -9.76 27.22
CA ARG A 766 7.58 -9.83 25.84
C ARG A 766 7.09 -8.51 25.21
N ASP A 767 6.70 -7.51 25.99
CA ASP A 767 6.41 -6.14 25.50
C ASP A 767 7.32 -5.09 26.18
N LEU A 768 8.63 -5.24 26.01
CA LEU A 768 9.63 -4.24 26.42
C LEU A 768 9.79 -3.19 25.32
N LYS A 769 9.52 -1.93 25.67
CA LYS A 769 9.64 -0.74 24.82
C LYS A 769 9.81 0.50 25.68
N VAL A 770 10.33 1.60 25.13
CA VAL A 770 10.59 2.83 25.89
C VAL A 770 9.36 3.50 26.50
N SER A 771 8.16 3.30 25.96
CA SER A 771 6.91 3.77 26.61
C SER A 771 6.57 2.99 27.89
N ASN A 772 7.07 1.77 28.02
CA ASN A 772 6.84 0.89 29.18
C ASN A 772 7.97 1.00 30.23
N ILE A 773 8.98 1.84 29.97
CA ILE A 773 9.96 2.26 30.97
C ILE A 773 9.46 3.58 31.57
N LEU A 774 9.02 3.55 32.83
CA LEU A 774 8.67 4.75 33.58
C LEU A 774 9.88 5.27 34.38
N LEU A 775 9.81 6.53 34.81
CA LEU A 775 10.86 7.19 35.58
C LEU A 775 10.31 7.69 36.93
N ASP A 776 10.98 7.30 38.01
CA ASP A 776 10.70 7.83 39.34
C ASP A 776 11.29 9.24 39.55
N ASP A 777 10.96 9.88 40.67
CA ASP A 777 11.35 11.25 41.01
C ASP A 777 12.88 11.49 40.92
N ASP A 778 13.68 10.48 41.29
CA ASP A 778 15.14 10.48 41.22
C ASP A 778 15.70 10.22 39.79
N MET A 779 14.82 10.05 38.80
CA MET A 779 15.11 9.71 37.39
C MET A 779 15.77 8.33 37.21
N ASN A 780 15.30 7.31 37.95
CA ASN A 780 15.67 5.91 37.73
C ASN A 780 14.58 5.18 36.92
N ALA A 781 15.02 4.23 36.08
CA ALA A 781 14.13 3.43 35.25
C ALA A 781 13.33 2.39 36.05
N ARG A 782 12.03 2.30 35.80
CA ARG A 782 11.13 1.25 36.30
C ARG A 782 10.33 0.62 35.16
N ILE A 783 10.46 -0.69 34.98
CA ILE A 783 9.73 -1.48 33.97
C ILE A 783 8.26 -1.62 34.39
N SER A 784 7.34 -1.49 33.45
CA SER A 784 5.89 -1.55 33.65
C SER A 784 5.18 -2.34 32.55
N ASP A 785 3.87 -2.58 32.74
CA ASP A 785 2.96 -3.21 31.77
C ASP A 785 3.15 -4.74 31.57
N PHE A 786 3.08 -5.48 32.67
CA PHE A 786 3.27 -6.95 32.71
C PHE A 786 2.08 -7.77 32.18
N GLY A 787 1.07 -7.16 31.54
CA GLY A 787 -0.11 -7.87 31.02
C GLY A 787 0.24 -9.01 30.05
N MET A 788 1.35 -8.83 29.33
CA MET A 788 1.89 -9.80 28.36
C MET A 788 2.94 -10.76 28.94
N ALA A 789 3.40 -10.57 30.17
CA ALA A 789 4.51 -11.35 30.73
C ALA A 789 4.13 -12.81 31.04
N ARG A 790 5.13 -13.70 31.14
CA ARG A 790 4.95 -15.15 31.35
C ARG A 790 5.98 -15.75 32.29
N ILE A 791 5.55 -16.68 33.14
CA ILE A 791 6.38 -17.47 34.06
C ILE A 791 6.98 -18.67 33.30
N PHE A 792 8.26 -18.95 33.53
CA PHE A 792 8.99 -20.14 33.09
C PHE A 792 9.37 -21.02 34.30
N GLY A 793 9.41 -22.34 34.09
CA GLY A 793 10.12 -23.24 35.00
C GLY A 793 11.64 -22.99 34.96
N GLN A 794 12.35 -23.29 36.06
CA GLN A 794 13.79 -23.03 36.15
C GLN A 794 14.60 -23.77 35.07
N ASP A 795 14.17 -24.95 34.66
CA ASP A 795 14.79 -25.77 33.61
C ASP A 795 14.38 -25.38 32.17
N GLN A 796 13.42 -24.46 32.01
CA GLN A 796 12.95 -24.04 30.69
C GLN A 796 13.81 -22.89 30.13
N ALA A 797 14.51 -23.17 29.03
CA ALA A 797 15.34 -22.19 28.32
C ALA A 797 14.56 -21.38 27.26
N GLN A 798 13.53 -21.98 26.67
CA GLN A 798 12.66 -21.38 25.65
C GLN A 798 11.24 -21.96 25.80
N ALA A 799 10.22 -21.18 25.49
CA ALA A 799 8.87 -21.67 25.27
C ALA A 799 8.30 -21.14 23.94
N ASN A 800 7.24 -21.79 23.48
CA ASN A 800 6.50 -21.38 22.29
C ASN A 800 5.13 -20.89 22.75
N THR A 801 4.61 -19.80 22.18
CA THR A 801 3.26 -19.31 22.47
C THR A 801 2.39 -19.31 21.23
N ASN A 802 1.17 -19.83 21.38
CA ASN A 802 0.16 -19.85 20.32
C ASN A 802 -0.58 -18.50 20.18
N ARG A 803 0.11 -17.43 20.58
CA ARG A 803 -0.35 -16.04 20.58
C ARG A 803 0.86 -15.11 20.75
N VAL A 804 1.45 -14.74 19.62
CA VAL A 804 2.49 -13.68 19.56
C VAL A 804 1.81 -12.38 19.94
N VAL A 805 2.37 -11.69 20.92
CA VAL A 805 1.83 -10.44 21.46
C VAL A 805 2.97 -9.51 21.88
N GLY A 806 2.89 -8.26 21.46
CA GLY A 806 3.90 -7.25 21.74
C GLY A 806 3.95 -6.17 20.66
N THR A 807 4.88 -5.24 20.80
CA THR A 807 4.98 -4.06 19.93
C THR A 807 5.93 -4.29 18.77
N TYR A 808 5.47 -4.01 17.55
CA TYR A 808 6.27 -4.14 16.34
C TYR A 808 7.53 -3.25 16.42
N GLY A 809 8.65 -3.74 15.86
CA GLY A 809 9.96 -3.10 15.99
C GLY A 809 10.73 -3.45 17.27
N TYR A 810 10.08 -3.95 18.33
CA TYR A 810 10.74 -4.40 19.56
C TYR A 810 10.81 -5.93 19.69
N MET A 811 9.95 -6.67 19.00
CA MET A 811 9.91 -8.13 19.01
C MET A 811 11.11 -8.73 18.25
N SER A 812 11.77 -9.72 18.86
CA SER A 812 12.83 -10.49 18.21
C SER A 812 12.32 -11.35 17.04
N PRO A 813 13.14 -11.64 16.01
CA PRO A 813 12.71 -12.43 14.85
C PRO A 813 12.09 -13.77 15.19
N GLU A 814 12.67 -14.54 16.11
CA GLU A 814 12.15 -15.85 16.51
C GLU A 814 10.81 -15.76 17.26
N TYR A 815 10.54 -14.63 17.91
CA TYR A 815 9.25 -14.37 18.56
C TYR A 815 8.21 -13.89 17.55
N ALA A 816 8.55 -12.90 16.72
CA ALA A 816 7.66 -12.34 15.71
C ALA A 816 7.25 -13.35 14.63
N MET A 817 8.17 -14.20 14.18
CA MET A 817 7.94 -15.15 13.07
C MET A 817 7.51 -16.56 13.52
N HIS A 818 7.82 -16.96 14.75
CA HIS A 818 7.62 -18.35 15.20
C HIS A 818 7.02 -18.48 16.61
N GLY A 819 6.67 -17.36 17.27
CA GLY A 819 6.19 -17.33 18.66
C GLY A 819 7.12 -17.98 19.68
N ARG A 820 8.40 -18.15 19.35
CA ARG A 820 9.44 -18.69 20.23
C ARG A 820 9.95 -17.55 21.07
N PHE A 821 9.88 -17.67 22.39
CA PHE A 821 10.35 -16.65 23.30
C PHE A 821 11.23 -17.25 24.40
N SER A 822 12.23 -16.47 24.78
CA SER A 822 13.23 -16.79 25.80
C SER A 822 13.77 -15.50 26.42
N VAL A 823 14.68 -15.61 27.38
CA VAL A 823 15.46 -14.47 27.88
C VAL A 823 16.16 -13.69 26.76
N LYS A 824 16.52 -14.35 25.65
CA LYS A 824 17.14 -13.74 24.46
C LYS A 824 16.19 -12.86 23.64
N SER A 825 14.88 -12.99 23.85
CA SER A 825 13.84 -12.22 23.16
C SER A 825 13.63 -10.87 23.85
N ASP A 826 13.54 -10.86 25.19
CA ASP A 826 13.60 -9.63 25.98
C ASP A 826 14.96 -8.91 25.81
N ALA A 827 16.07 -9.65 25.72
CA ALA A 827 17.40 -9.07 25.46
C ALA A 827 17.48 -8.36 24.10
N PHE A 828 16.79 -8.87 23.07
CA PHE A 828 16.66 -8.19 21.79
C PHE A 828 15.91 -6.86 21.94
N SER A 829 14.76 -6.86 22.63
CA SER A 829 13.99 -5.64 22.91
C SER A 829 14.80 -4.62 23.71
N PHE A 830 15.61 -5.06 24.68
CA PHE A 830 16.58 -4.22 25.38
C PHE A 830 17.63 -3.63 24.42
N GLY A 831 18.14 -4.41 23.46
CA GLY A 831 19.06 -3.92 22.43
C GLY A 831 18.47 -2.78 21.59
N VAL A 832 17.19 -2.89 21.21
CA VAL A 832 16.47 -1.80 20.52
C VAL A 832 16.37 -0.57 21.41
N ILE A 833 15.88 -0.73 22.64
CA ILE A 833 15.74 0.36 23.63
C ILE A 833 17.09 1.08 23.87
N LEU A 834 18.18 0.32 23.97
CA LEU A 834 19.53 0.85 24.17
C LEU A 834 19.97 1.73 23.00
N LEU A 835 19.74 1.31 21.75
CA LEU A 835 20.05 2.12 20.57
C LEU A 835 19.15 3.36 20.44
N GLU A 836 17.88 3.28 20.83
CA GLU A 836 16.98 4.45 20.87
C GLU A 836 17.42 5.48 21.93
N ILE A 837 17.83 5.04 23.13
CA ILE A 837 18.34 5.94 24.20
C ILE A 837 19.62 6.65 23.77
N ILE A 838 20.55 5.97 23.09
CA ILE A 838 21.82 6.54 22.64
C ILE A 838 21.60 7.55 21.50
N SER A 839 20.67 7.29 20.60
CA SER A 839 20.48 8.08 19.37
C SER A 839 19.42 9.19 19.47
N GLY A 840 18.52 9.14 20.46
CA GLY A 840 17.36 10.04 20.54
C GLY A 840 16.34 9.82 19.41
N LYS A 841 16.42 8.68 18.70
CA LYS A 841 15.63 8.37 17.50
C LYS A 841 14.82 7.09 17.72
N ARG A 842 13.58 7.06 17.23
CA ARG A 842 12.70 5.89 17.27
C ARG A 842 13.18 4.80 16.30
N ASN A 843 12.93 3.52 16.57
CA ASN A 843 13.38 2.44 15.69
C ASN A 843 12.78 2.53 14.26
N ASN A 844 11.57 3.10 14.14
CA ASN A 844 10.91 3.40 12.87
C ASN A 844 11.42 4.68 12.18
N TYR A 845 12.52 5.29 12.65
CA TYR A 845 13.18 6.43 12.00
C TYR A 845 13.78 6.01 10.66
N CYS A 846 13.20 6.52 9.57
CA CYS A 846 13.79 6.44 8.23
C CYS A 846 14.81 7.59 8.08
N SER A 847 16.00 7.29 7.57
CA SER A 847 16.98 8.30 7.18
C SER A 847 16.76 8.67 5.70
N ASP A 848 16.77 9.96 5.36
CA ASP A 848 16.31 10.50 4.06
C ASP A 848 17.02 9.96 2.80
N CYS A 849 18.09 9.17 2.95
CA CYS A 849 18.86 8.58 1.85
C CYS A 849 18.61 7.08 1.63
N CYS A 850 18.14 6.33 2.64
CA CYS A 850 17.97 4.87 2.57
C CYS A 850 16.83 4.38 3.47
N SER A 851 15.98 3.48 2.97
CA SER A 851 14.84 2.88 3.69
C SER A 851 15.27 1.82 4.72
N MET A 852 16.09 2.23 5.69
CA MET A 852 16.57 1.42 6.81
C MET A 852 15.89 1.85 8.11
N ASN A 853 15.67 0.90 9.01
CA ASN A 853 15.33 1.15 10.41
C ASN A 853 16.58 1.60 11.20
N LEU A 854 16.40 2.02 12.46
CA LEU A 854 17.51 2.47 13.31
C LEU A 854 18.60 1.40 13.45
N ILE A 855 18.23 0.13 13.59
CA ILE A 855 19.17 -1.00 13.68
C ILE A 855 20.09 -1.05 12.44
N GLY A 856 19.53 -0.95 11.24
CA GLY A 856 20.28 -0.93 9.99
C GLY A 856 21.18 0.30 9.85
N HIS A 857 20.69 1.48 10.23
CA HIS A 857 21.48 2.72 10.23
C HIS A 857 22.69 2.65 11.18
N VAL A 858 22.49 2.17 12.41
CA VAL A 858 23.57 1.97 13.39
C VAL A 858 24.55 0.89 12.92
N TRP A 859 24.08 -0.16 12.27
CA TRP A 859 24.94 -1.20 11.70
C TRP A 859 25.81 -0.71 10.53
N GLU A 860 25.28 0.12 9.62
CA GLU A 860 26.10 0.81 8.62
C GLU A 860 27.18 1.66 9.29
N LYS A 861 26.81 2.48 10.28
CA LYS A 861 27.77 3.35 10.97
C LYS A 861 28.80 2.59 11.79
N TRP A 862 28.46 1.43 12.33
CA TRP A 862 29.41 0.52 12.96
C TRP A 862 30.42 -0.05 11.95
N LYS A 863 29.95 -0.56 10.79
CA LYS A 863 30.83 -1.04 9.70
C LYS A 863 31.72 0.06 9.13
N GLU A 864 31.22 1.29 9.02
CA GLU A 864 31.94 2.45 8.52
C GLU A 864 32.98 3.01 9.53
N GLY A 865 33.13 2.41 10.74
CA GLY A 865 34.01 2.93 11.80
C GLY A 865 33.52 4.25 12.42
N LYS A 866 32.26 4.61 12.15
CA LYS A 866 31.62 5.91 12.40
C LYS A 866 30.48 5.82 13.42
N ALA A 867 30.53 4.82 14.31
CA ALA A 867 29.45 4.52 15.25
C ALA A 867 29.03 5.73 16.13
N LEU A 868 29.97 6.61 16.49
CA LEU A 868 29.67 7.82 17.27
C LEU A 868 28.83 8.87 16.51
N GLU A 869 28.71 8.80 15.18
CA GLU A 869 27.83 9.67 14.38
C GLU A 869 26.33 9.40 14.64
N VAL A 870 25.96 8.31 15.32
CA VAL A 870 24.55 7.97 15.62
C VAL A 870 24.04 8.58 16.93
N VAL A 871 24.93 9.16 17.74
CA VAL A 871 24.62 9.63 19.09
C VAL A 871 23.76 10.91 19.04
N ASP A 872 22.84 11.03 19.98
CA ASP A 872 21.98 12.21 20.15
C ASP A 872 22.82 13.48 20.35
N SER A 873 22.66 14.46 19.45
CA SER A 873 23.43 15.71 19.48
C SER A 873 23.13 16.61 20.68
N SER A 874 22.11 16.29 21.50
CA SER A 874 21.88 16.94 22.80
C SER A 874 22.77 16.42 23.93
N MET A 875 23.49 15.31 23.73
CA MET A 875 24.41 14.74 24.71
C MET A 875 25.79 15.43 24.67
N ASN A 876 26.24 16.00 25.80
CA ASN A 876 27.64 16.38 25.94
C ASN A 876 28.51 15.12 26.15
N MET A 877 29.35 14.84 25.17
CA MET A 877 30.05 13.56 24.99
C MET A 877 31.52 13.57 25.43
N SER A 878 32.08 14.74 25.71
CA SER A 878 33.52 15.06 25.75
C SER A 878 34.41 14.28 26.75
N SER A 879 33.87 13.35 27.52
CA SER A 879 34.60 12.51 28.48
C SER A 879 34.16 11.03 28.53
N SER A 880 33.24 10.59 27.65
CA SER A 880 32.55 9.28 27.76
C SER A 880 32.42 8.51 26.45
N GLU A 881 33.18 8.86 25.40
CA GLU A 881 33.08 8.24 24.07
C GLU A 881 33.28 6.72 24.10
N SER A 882 34.21 6.22 24.92
CA SER A 882 34.44 4.78 25.12
C SER A 882 33.21 4.07 25.71
N GLU A 883 32.56 4.66 26.71
CA GLU A 883 31.35 4.11 27.34
C GLU A 883 30.17 4.05 26.37
N VAL A 884 30.02 5.07 25.52
CA VAL A 884 28.94 5.14 24.53
C VAL A 884 29.19 4.18 23.36
N LEU A 885 30.43 4.11 22.86
CA LEU A 885 30.81 3.14 21.83
C LEU A 885 30.59 1.69 22.33
N ARG A 886 30.95 1.42 23.58
CA ARG A 886 30.66 0.15 24.29
C ARG A 886 29.16 -0.12 24.38
N CYS A 887 28.34 0.87 24.72
CA CYS A 887 26.88 0.74 24.74
C CYS A 887 26.28 0.50 23.34
N ILE A 888 26.82 1.10 22.27
CA ILE A 888 26.41 0.81 20.89
C ILE A 888 26.78 -0.65 20.54
N GLN A 889 27.97 -1.11 20.90
CA GLN A 889 28.41 -2.50 20.66
C GLN A 889 27.50 -3.50 21.39
N VAL A 890 27.19 -3.25 22.67
CA VAL A 890 26.25 -4.07 23.46
C VAL A 890 24.84 -4.04 22.84
N GLY A 891 24.37 -2.89 22.36
CA GLY A 891 23.11 -2.78 21.62
C GLY A 891 23.08 -3.68 20.37
N LEU A 892 24.13 -3.61 19.54
CA LEU A 892 24.28 -4.45 18.35
C LEU A 892 24.41 -5.95 18.68
N LEU A 893 25.13 -6.32 19.75
CA LEU A 893 25.19 -7.70 20.24
C LEU A 893 23.82 -8.20 20.75
N CYS A 894 22.98 -7.33 21.30
CA CYS A 894 21.62 -7.65 21.69
C CYS A 894 20.67 -7.82 20.50
N VAL A 895 20.80 -7.06 19.40
CA VAL A 895 19.92 -7.15 18.21
C VAL A 895 20.37 -8.15 17.13
N GLN A 896 21.23 -9.11 17.48
CA GLN A 896 21.68 -10.18 16.56
C GLN A 896 20.51 -11.02 16.01
N GLU A 897 20.60 -11.43 14.75
CA GLU A 897 19.55 -12.22 14.08
C GLU A 897 19.20 -13.49 14.87
N LYS A 898 20.22 -14.28 15.24
CA LYS A 898 20.08 -15.58 15.90
C LYS A 898 20.10 -15.41 17.41
N ALA A 899 19.05 -15.86 18.09
CA ALA A 899 18.90 -15.74 19.55
C ALA A 899 20.08 -16.31 20.37
N LYS A 900 20.74 -17.36 19.87
CA LYS A 900 21.92 -17.95 20.50
C LYS A 900 23.17 -17.04 20.51
N ASP A 901 23.25 -16.12 19.56
CA ASP A 901 24.42 -15.24 19.35
C ASP A 901 24.27 -13.90 20.09
N ARG A 902 23.12 -13.69 20.77
CA ARG A 902 22.86 -12.57 21.70
C ARG A 902 23.39 -12.90 23.11
N PRO A 903 23.82 -11.91 23.92
CA PRO A 903 24.19 -12.11 25.32
C PRO A 903 23.01 -12.52 26.23
N ASN A 904 23.28 -12.91 27.48
CA ASN A 904 22.29 -12.89 28.57
C ASN A 904 22.32 -11.53 29.28
N MET A 905 21.30 -11.16 30.05
CA MET A 905 21.27 -9.88 30.75
C MET A 905 22.37 -9.73 31.82
N SER A 906 22.81 -10.83 32.43
CA SER A 906 23.98 -10.87 33.32
C SER A 906 25.27 -10.55 32.55
N SER A 907 25.42 -11.10 31.34
CA SER A 907 26.53 -10.77 30.42
C SER A 907 26.44 -9.32 29.91
N VAL A 908 25.24 -8.79 29.67
CA VAL A 908 25.01 -7.39 29.27
C VAL A 908 25.48 -6.44 30.37
N ILE A 909 25.09 -6.68 31.62
CA ILE A 909 25.53 -5.84 32.76
C ILE A 909 27.05 -5.93 32.94
N PHE A 910 27.63 -7.14 32.87
CA PHE A 910 29.08 -7.31 32.92
C PHE A 910 29.79 -6.52 31.79
N MET A 911 29.28 -6.55 30.57
CA MET A 911 29.83 -5.76 29.45
C MET A 911 29.64 -4.25 29.63
N LEU A 912 28.52 -3.78 30.17
CA LEU A 912 28.29 -2.36 30.43
C LEU A 912 29.22 -1.81 31.53
N ASP A 913 29.49 -2.61 32.56
CA ASP A 913 30.27 -2.22 33.74
C ASP A 913 31.81 -2.47 33.59
N ASN A 914 32.31 -3.11 32.52
CA ASN A 914 33.74 -3.47 32.34
C ASN A 914 34.35 -3.08 30.96
N GLU A 915 35.69 -3.10 30.84
CA GLU A 915 36.45 -2.69 29.64
C GLU A 915 37.18 -3.85 28.91
N THR A 916 36.79 -5.10 29.16
CA THR A 916 37.41 -6.29 28.54
C THR A 916 37.11 -6.41 27.04
N MET A 917 38.05 -6.96 26.26
CA MET A 917 37.90 -7.18 24.81
C MET A 917 36.57 -7.83 24.43
N MET A 918 35.73 -7.10 23.71
CA MET A 918 34.39 -7.55 23.31
C MET A 918 34.39 -8.19 21.93
N LEU A 919 33.55 -9.22 21.74
CA LEU A 919 33.29 -9.81 20.44
C LEU A 919 32.70 -8.76 19.48
N SER A 920 33.21 -8.71 18.25
CA SER A 920 32.63 -7.87 17.20
C SER A 920 31.21 -8.36 16.87
N PRO A 921 30.17 -7.51 16.93
CA PRO A 921 28.82 -7.91 16.55
C PRO A 921 28.78 -8.34 15.08
N GLN A 922 27.97 -9.35 14.78
CA GLN A 922 27.69 -9.78 13.41
C GLN A 922 26.47 -9.02 12.86
N GLN A 923 26.03 -9.36 11.65
CA GLN A 923 24.87 -8.71 11.04
C GLN A 923 23.60 -8.84 11.92
N PRO A 924 22.96 -7.72 12.30
CA PRO A 924 21.78 -7.75 13.15
C PRO A 924 20.52 -8.14 12.37
N ALA A 925 19.46 -8.44 13.11
CA ALA A 925 18.14 -8.70 12.54
C ALA A 925 17.60 -7.51 11.74
N PHE A 926 16.72 -7.78 10.77
CA PHE A 926 15.97 -6.78 10.01
C PHE A 926 16.84 -5.73 9.28
N TYR A 927 18.11 -6.06 9.01
CA TYR A 927 18.96 -5.30 8.10
C TYR A 927 18.61 -5.64 6.64
N PHE A 928 18.17 -4.62 5.91
CA PHE A 928 18.00 -4.64 4.46
C PHE A 928 19.16 -3.86 3.85
N GLY A 929 19.98 -4.49 3.01
CA GLY A 929 21.20 -3.88 2.49
C GLY A 929 20.95 -2.72 1.53
N LYS A 930 21.96 -1.85 1.34
CA LYS A 930 21.96 -0.79 0.32
C LYS A 930 21.71 -1.39 -1.07
N GLY A 931 20.51 -1.19 -1.62
CA GLY A 931 20.37 -0.98 -3.07
C GLY A 931 21.12 0.30 -3.46
N ASN A 932 21.48 0.46 -4.74
CA ASN A 932 22.34 1.57 -5.17
C ASN A 932 21.67 2.96 -4.98
N CYS A 933 21.90 3.56 -3.82
CA CYS A 933 21.54 4.93 -3.47
C CYS A 933 22.77 5.83 -3.59
N SER A 934 23.17 6.10 -4.83
CA SER A 934 24.00 7.25 -5.21
C SER A 934 23.13 8.27 -5.95
N ASP A 935 23.54 9.54 -5.93
CA ASP A 935 22.89 10.67 -6.62
C ASP A 935 21.45 11.01 -6.21
N ARG A 936 21.29 11.44 -4.95
CA ARG A 936 20.39 12.57 -4.62
C ARG A 936 21.12 13.57 -3.73
N GLN A 937 21.24 14.81 -4.21
CA GLN A 937 21.84 15.92 -3.46
C GLN A 937 20.89 16.40 -2.34
N HIS A 938 21.48 16.97 -1.29
CA HIS A 938 20.72 17.49 -0.13
C HIS A 938 19.78 18.63 -0.52
N VAL A 939 18.51 18.52 -0.11
CA VAL A 939 17.61 19.66 0.06
C VAL A 939 17.05 19.59 1.48
N SER A 940 17.51 20.49 2.35
CA SER A 940 17.07 20.57 3.74
C SER A 940 15.82 21.44 3.86
N THR A 941 14.70 20.87 4.31
CA THR A 941 13.48 21.62 4.67
C THR A 941 12.92 21.15 6.00
N ASN A 942 12.81 22.08 6.96
CA ASN A 942 12.28 21.80 8.29
C ASN A 942 10.77 21.53 8.22
N GLY A 943 10.36 20.33 8.62
CA GLY A 943 8.94 19.96 8.77
C GLY A 943 8.79 18.83 9.78
N ILE A 944 8.10 19.08 10.89
CA ILE A 944 7.92 18.08 11.96
C ILE A 944 6.92 17.02 11.50
N VAL A 945 7.43 15.88 11.04
CA VAL A 945 6.61 14.73 10.64
C VAL A 945 6.08 14.01 11.89
N SER A 946 4.80 14.27 12.21
CA SER A 946 4.12 13.57 13.30
C SER A 946 3.81 12.11 12.93
N CYS A 947 4.68 11.19 13.37
CA CYS A 947 4.47 9.75 13.27
C CYS A 947 4.35 9.11 14.66
N SER A 948 3.11 8.93 15.14
CA SER A 948 2.81 8.33 16.43
C SER A 948 1.68 7.31 16.37
N ILE A 949 2.03 6.05 16.09
CA ILE A 949 1.23 4.87 16.48
C ILE A 949 2.22 3.78 16.94
N ASN A 950 2.30 3.55 18.26
CA ASN A 950 3.01 2.41 18.87
C ASN A 950 2.00 1.34 19.29
N ASP A 951 1.12 0.93 18.37
CA ASP A 951 0.05 -0.01 18.68
C ASP A 951 0.57 -1.42 18.94
N VAL A 952 -0.09 -2.07 19.90
CA VAL A 952 0.22 -3.43 20.34
C VAL A 952 -0.30 -4.41 19.28
N THR A 953 0.60 -5.18 18.69
CA THR A 953 0.24 -6.21 17.72
C THR A 953 -0.07 -7.54 18.41
N MET A 954 -1.15 -8.20 17.98
CA MET A 954 -1.52 -9.55 18.41
C MET A 954 -1.67 -10.45 17.18
N THR A 955 -0.94 -11.56 17.16
CA THR A 955 -1.03 -12.61 16.14
C THR A 955 -1.26 -13.95 16.82
N LYS A 956 -2.48 -14.47 16.76
CA LYS A 956 -2.86 -15.75 17.37
C LYS A 956 -2.43 -16.91 16.46
N MET A 957 -1.24 -17.47 16.69
CA MET A 957 -0.80 -18.71 16.04
C MET A 957 -1.52 -19.91 16.65
N GLU A 958 -2.68 -20.31 16.12
CA GLU A 958 -3.45 -21.40 16.72
C GLU A 958 -2.73 -22.76 16.67
N ALA A 959 -3.08 -23.66 17.61
CA ALA A 959 -2.58 -25.03 17.59
C ALA A 959 -3.23 -25.82 16.43
N ARG A 960 -2.41 -26.58 15.71
CA ARG A 960 -2.78 -27.83 15.06
C ARG A 960 -1.76 -28.89 15.49
#